data_AF-A0A8W8K4V5-F1
#
_entry.id   AF-A0A8W8K4V5-F1
#
_cell.length_a   1.000
_cell.length_b   1.000
_cell.length_c   1.000
_cell.angle_alpha   90.00
_cell.angle_beta   90.00
_cell.angle_gamma   90.00
#
_symmetry.space_group_name_H-M   'P 1'
#
loop_
_entity.id
_entity.type
_entity.pdbx_description
1 polymer ?
#
loop_
_entity_poly.entity_id
_entity_poly.type
_entity_poly.pdbx_seq_one_letter_code
_entity_poly.pdbx_strand_id
1 'polypeptide(L)'
;MGKKTKVAPELGRLLSTYQLIPSFKECAELHCFADDVEKAKLLPPPVPPTTKKHEIFDINKYKKVDERAVKAPSKLLKQPLSNLVEYLTEGLEDDLSKVRAIYRWVTCQPVDSMKIPNKEPSQSHTMFQLWRIKHRKGNYAQLISLLCRFAQLPCIIIHGKLKGSTYEVGEKLDEEQHYGEWNAVLVDGNWRFINAYWGTCAEGGTEEEMWEVVDKGDGELKGDQQSRQLFYSCDENYFLTDPDQMVSTHLPSQPSWQLLANPVTEDDFTENAFLKDRFFNMNLKLKKPKKCVVMCQSETELVFEIPKERSLNLDFQHLLFRMKSTQGNLPRYDRYVFLQRTNDETLQIRVRSPVADTFRFELVGKDVTVRDKTYDYDWIAIYKLVFGKDDDSIEPFPECPIIGWGPGRAMMEFGLAPMSHFGGEIKNRDDGKIEVKFGTTSDKDWNKVKIHGELVKGGGESEPLPDHVIHRVENGDVIFNVNTPKTGEYALKLYAKGERDKEAKNICNYMITSEQKGENYAFPRGFQGGLGPKEAFNSLGLRALSHQSGMIETDEEVLEISFEKTNENIELSLSLTGNTIRPEMAKRLIEETVEGNIVTYKVRLPQTGNYGIKVMGNRGRGNENVYDYVVQYKKSHKKKSKPSQNAAPEMPKPPPEPQVQRDPRLTEYIQTMKKAIQEQNETDLELALDDLKNLGLPTVKDEIQYGETELDVMRCRRELNEATELKDMDALKSALQLTKTKNVENRLTEEVVRAKAMLDRLRNIAKLMHAVLGLDQKTIAEIRGYQHPPPAVHHVMMASLLLLGHWEEETEDWKNVQIALGKLGKDSIKRKIQELKVNDIPLDVALGARDLIRDFTLDQVRMVSAGGATFYIWVRGLTEEIEKRNAEIVHTVRPRTSQRRKEKTSLG
;
A
#
# COMPACT_ATOMS: atom_id res chain seq x y z
N MET A 1 -55.27 -15.14 12.04
CA MET A 1 -55.37 -13.69 12.27
C MET A 1 -54.14 -13.26 13.08
N GLY A 2 -53.21 -12.50 12.48
CA GLY A 2 -52.09 -11.87 13.19
C GLY A 2 -52.29 -10.35 13.16
N LYS A 3 -52.09 -9.67 14.30
CA LYS A 3 -52.33 -8.23 14.40
C LYS A 3 -51.30 -7.46 13.56
N LYS A 4 -51.74 -6.87 12.44
CA LYS A 4 -51.00 -5.74 11.83
C LYS A 4 -51.09 -4.56 12.79
N THR A 5 -49.99 -4.22 13.45
CA THR A 5 -49.87 -2.99 14.23
C THR A 5 -49.96 -1.81 13.26
N LYS A 6 -51.13 -1.16 13.19
CA LYS A 6 -51.28 0.10 12.44
C LYS A 6 -50.51 1.19 13.20
N VAL A 7 -49.28 1.43 12.76
CA VAL A 7 -48.46 2.59 13.10
C VAL A 7 -49.29 3.85 12.76
N ALA A 8 -49.49 4.74 13.74
CA ALA A 8 -50.56 5.74 13.72
C ALA A 8 -50.24 6.98 12.85
N PRO A 9 -51.22 7.60 12.17
CA PRO A 9 -51.01 8.71 11.22
C PRO A 9 -50.61 10.07 11.83
N GLU A 10 -50.09 10.11 13.07
CA GLU A 10 -49.66 11.33 13.79
C GLU A 10 -48.25 11.20 14.40
N LEU A 11 -47.40 10.36 13.79
CA LEU A 11 -46.09 9.99 14.35
C LEU A 11 -44.93 10.89 13.92
N GLY A 12 -45.17 11.79 12.96
CA GLY A 12 -44.21 12.81 12.55
C GLY A 12 -44.03 13.89 13.60
N ARG A 13 -43.05 13.73 14.49
CA ARG A 13 -42.76 14.68 15.58
C ARG A 13 -41.30 15.08 15.62
N LEU A 14 -41.07 16.27 16.19
CA LEU A 14 -39.73 16.75 16.47
C LEU A 14 -39.35 16.23 17.87
N LEU A 15 -38.60 15.14 17.91
CA LEU A 15 -38.10 14.53 19.14
C LEU A 15 -36.59 14.76 19.24
N SER A 16 -36.08 15.02 20.42
CA SER A 16 -34.63 15.19 20.65
C SER A 16 -34.22 14.77 22.04
N THR A 17 -33.02 14.21 22.20
CA THR A 17 -32.47 13.88 23.52
C THR A 17 -32.08 15.11 24.35
N TYR A 18 -32.17 16.31 23.79
CA TYR A 18 -32.04 17.61 24.47
C TYR A 18 -33.23 18.55 24.17
N GLN A 19 -33.45 19.56 25.02
CA GLN A 19 -34.57 20.48 24.87
C GLN A 19 -34.36 21.48 23.72
N LEU A 20 -34.84 21.14 22.52
CA LEU A 20 -34.81 22.01 21.33
C LEU A 20 -35.63 23.31 21.48
N ILE A 21 -36.78 23.22 22.16
CA ILE A 21 -37.73 24.33 22.31
C ILE A 21 -38.20 24.34 23.76
N PRO A 22 -38.25 25.51 24.47
CA PRO A 22 -38.62 25.58 25.88
C PRO A 22 -40.02 25.03 26.23
N SER A 23 -40.92 24.90 25.24
CA SER A 23 -42.25 24.31 25.42
C SER A 23 -42.25 22.78 25.37
N PHE A 24 -41.18 22.14 24.89
CA PHE A 24 -41.07 20.69 24.83
C PHE A 24 -40.84 20.15 26.24
N LYS A 25 -41.54 19.04 26.54
CA LYS A 25 -41.49 18.37 27.84
C LYS A 25 -40.74 17.07 27.73
N GLU A 26 -40.11 16.67 28.83
CA GLU A 26 -39.39 15.41 28.93
C GLU A 26 -40.35 14.21 28.93
N CYS A 27 -39.98 13.19 28.16
CA CYS A 27 -40.58 11.87 28.12
C CYS A 27 -39.58 10.89 28.73
N ALA A 28 -39.82 10.48 29.98
CA ALA A 28 -38.87 9.67 30.75
C ALA A 28 -38.67 8.28 30.12
N GLU A 29 -39.71 7.71 29.51
CA GLU A 29 -39.72 6.40 28.88
C GLU A 29 -38.86 6.32 27.60
N LEU A 30 -38.61 7.46 26.95
CA LEU A 30 -37.74 7.58 25.79
C LEU A 30 -36.43 8.33 26.08
N HIS A 31 -36.23 8.87 27.28
CA HIS A 31 -35.12 9.77 27.61
C HIS A 31 -34.95 10.90 26.57
N CYS A 32 -36.06 11.55 26.20
CA CYS A 32 -36.08 12.61 25.19
C CYS A 32 -37.13 13.70 25.45
N PHE A 33 -36.94 14.87 24.88
CA PHE A 33 -37.90 15.97 24.86
C PHE A 33 -38.82 15.88 23.63
N ALA A 34 -40.11 16.13 23.85
CA ALA A 34 -41.17 16.02 22.83
C ALA A 34 -42.15 17.21 22.89
N ASP A 35 -42.82 17.50 21.78
CA ASP A 35 -43.97 18.40 21.72
C ASP A 35 -45.24 17.80 22.35
N ASP A 36 -45.37 16.47 22.35
CA ASP A 36 -46.50 15.70 22.89
C ASP A 36 -45.99 14.43 23.61
N VAL A 37 -45.98 14.43 24.95
CA VAL A 37 -45.39 13.37 25.82
C VAL A 37 -46.30 12.14 25.89
N GLU A 38 -47.54 12.27 26.41
CA GLU A 38 -48.77 11.77 25.77
C GLU A 38 -48.53 10.70 24.71
N LYS A 39 -48.43 11.18 23.48
CA LYS A 39 -48.44 10.36 22.29
C LYS A 39 -47.04 9.78 22.01
N ALA A 40 -45.98 10.22 22.70
CA ALA A 40 -44.59 9.76 22.54
C ALA A 40 -44.31 8.49 23.36
N LYS A 41 -44.94 8.35 24.53
CA LYS A 41 -44.97 7.12 25.35
C LYS A 41 -45.50 5.88 24.60
N LEU A 42 -46.14 6.07 23.46
CA LEU A 42 -46.62 5.00 22.56
C LEU A 42 -45.53 4.43 21.64
N LEU A 43 -44.37 5.09 21.54
CA LEU A 43 -43.21 4.60 20.79
C LEU A 43 -42.47 3.53 21.60
N PRO A 44 -41.79 2.57 20.95
CA PRO A 44 -40.97 1.60 21.66
C PRO A 44 -39.77 2.30 22.34
N PRO A 45 -39.31 1.79 23.49
CA PRO A 45 -38.15 2.36 24.20
C PRO A 45 -36.85 2.23 23.37
N PRO A 46 -35.83 3.05 23.66
CA PRO A 46 -34.50 2.92 23.08
C PRO A 46 -33.78 1.67 23.62
N VAL A 47 -34.01 0.53 22.97
CA VAL A 47 -33.43 -0.77 23.27
C VAL A 47 -32.68 -1.34 22.06
N PRO A 48 -31.77 -2.32 22.23
CA PRO A 48 -31.07 -2.95 21.11
C PRO A 48 -32.04 -3.49 20.04
N PRO A 49 -31.76 -3.23 18.75
CA PRO A 49 -32.57 -3.75 17.67
C PRO A 49 -32.42 -5.27 17.56
N THR A 50 -33.51 -5.95 17.23
CA THR A 50 -33.60 -7.43 17.17
C THR A 50 -32.99 -8.05 15.91
N THR A 51 -32.67 -7.24 14.91
CA THR A 51 -32.03 -7.65 13.65
C THR A 51 -30.90 -6.69 13.30
N LYS A 52 -29.95 -7.12 12.46
CA LYS A 52 -28.86 -6.30 11.90
C LYS A 52 -29.28 -5.58 10.62
N LYS A 53 -28.54 -4.55 10.23
CA LYS A 53 -28.76 -3.79 8.98
C LYS A 53 -28.87 -4.68 7.75
N HIS A 54 -27.94 -5.61 7.58
CA HIS A 54 -27.85 -6.46 6.38
C HIS A 54 -29.03 -7.45 6.24
N GLU A 55 -29.78 -7.71 7.30
CA GLU A 55 -30.98 -8.56 7.27
C GLU A 55 -32.19 -7.81 6.68
N ILE A 56 -32.25 -6.47 6.86
CA ILE A 56 -33.39 -5.64 6.47
C ILE A 56 -33.12 -4.77 5.24
N PHE A 57 -31.86 -4.44 4.94
CA PHE A 57 -31.50 -3.52 3.86
C PHE A 57 -30.51 -4.13 2.86
N ASP A 58 -30.91 -4.14 1.58
CA ASP A 58 -30.07 -4.47 0.42
C ASP A 58 -30.22 -3.34 -0.60
N ILE A 59 -29.14 -2.57 -0.80
CA ILE A 59 -29.08 -1.41 -1.70
C ILE A 59 -29.61 -1.70 -3.12
N ASN A 60 -29.46 -2.93 -3.63
CA ASN A 60 -29.93 -3.28 -4.97
C ASN A 60 -31.45 -3.21 -5.13
N LYS A 61 -32.19 -3.43 -4.03
CA LYS A 61 -33.67 -3.32 -4.00
C LYS A 61 -34.13 -1.86 -4.03
N TYR A 62 -33.31 -0.93 -3.57
CA TYR A 62 -33.66 0.50 -3.41
C TYR A 62 -33.22 1.39 -4.59
N LYS A 63 -32.58 0.85 -5.64
CA LYS A 63 -32.11 1.62 -6.81
C LYS A 63 -33.16 2.59 -7.39
N LYS A 64 -34.43 2.18 -7.51
CA LYS A 64 -35.52 3.05 -8.00
C LYS A 64 -35.86 4.20 -7.03
N VAL A 65 -35.78 3.94 -5.72
CA VAL A 65 -35.99 4.95 -4.66
C VAL A 65 -34.85 5.97 -4.70
N ASP A 66 -33.62 5.49 -4.81
CA ASP A 66 -32.42 6.33 -4.90
C ASP A 66 -32.40 7.19 -6.16
N GLU A 67 -32.71 6.61 -7.32
CA GLU A 67 -32.86 7.36 -8.57
C GLU A 67 -33.91 8.46 -8.45
N ARG A 68 -35.06 8.18 -7.84
CA ARG A 68 -36.13 9.18 -7.64
C ARG A 68 -35.67 10.31 -6.71
N ALA A 69 -34.97 9.97 -5.62
CA ALA A 69 -34.41 10.95 -4.70
C ALA A 69 -33.36 11.86 -5.37
N VAL A 70 -32.43 11.29 -6.13
CA VAL A 70 -31.40 12.04 -6.87
C VAL A 70 -31.99 12.88 -7.99
N LYS A 71 -33.04 12.40 -8.68
CA LYS A 71 -33.73 13.11 -9.78
C LYS A 71 -34.78 14.14 -9.30
N ALA A 72 -34.81 14.47 -8.00
CA ALA A 72 -35.79 15.39 -7.43
C ALA A 72 -35.79 16.77 -8.13
N PRO A 73 -36.93 17.24 -8.68
CA PRO A 73 -36.98 18.47 -9.46
C PRO A 73 -36.52 19.71 -8.68
N SER A 74 -35.56 20.46 -9.23
CA SER A 74 -35.00 21.68 -8.61
C SER A 74 -36.03 22.77 -8.27
N LYS A 75 -37.21 22.76 -8.90
CA LYS A 75 -38.36 23.60 -8.53
C LYS A 75 -38.82 23.40 -7.08
N LEU A 76 -38.68 22.19 -6.52
CA LEU A 76 -39.07 21.85 -5.14
C LEU A 76 -38.26 22.62 -4.10
N LEU A 77 -37.02 23.04 -4.43
CA LEU A 77 -36.19 23.89 -3.58
C LEU A 77 -36.86 25.24 -3.27
N LYS A 78 -37.76 25.73 -4.14
CA LYS A 78 -38.54 26.97 -3.98
C LYS A 78 -39.99 26.69 -3.51
N GLN A 79 -40.27 25.50 -2.98
CA GLN A 79 -41.58 25.08 -2.48
C GLN A 79 -41.49 24.62 -1.02
N PRO A 80 -42.64 24.52 -0.30
CA PRO A 80 -42.73 23.90 1.01
C PRO A 80 -42.07 22.52 1.10
N LEU A 81 -41.49 22.23 2.26
CA LEU A 81 -40.81 20.96 2.55
C LEU A 81 -41.76 19.77 2.42
N SER A 82 -43.05 19.97 2.69
CA SER A 82 -44.13 19.00 2.44
C SER A 82 -44.17 18.52 0.99
N ASN A 83 -44.03 19.42 0.01
CA ASN A 83 -44.09 19.09 -1.43
C ASN A 83 -42.88 18.25 -1.86
N LEU A 84 -41.71 18.50 -1.25
CA LEU A 84 -40.55 17.64 -1.45
C LEU A 84 -40.80 16.26 -0.86
N VAL A 85 -41.33 16.16 0.37
CA VAL A 85 -41.58 14.87 1.02
C VAL A 85 -42.65 14.06 0.29
N GLU A 86 -43.74 14.70 -0.14
CA GLU A 86 -44.77 14.09 -1.00
C GLU A 86 -44.13 13.54 -2.29
N TYR A 87 -43.25 14.31 -2.94
CA TYR A 87 -42.50 13.82 -4.10
C TYR A 87 -41.56 12.65 -3.75
N LEU A 88 -40.85 12.67 -2.61
CA LEU A 88 -39.91 11.61 -2.24
C LEU A 88 -40.62 10.31 -1.83
N THR A 89 -41.83 10.41 -1.25
CA THR A 89 -42.57 9.27 -0.67
C THR A 89 -43.74 8.76 -1.52
N GLU A 90 -44.03 9.39 -2.66
CA GLU A 90 -45.08 8.94 -3.59
C GLU A 90 -44.91 7.46 -3.98
N GLY A 91 -45.93 6.65 -3.67
CA GLY A 91 -45.95 5.21 -3.96
C GLY A 91 -45.13 4.33 -3.01
N LEU A 92 -44.53 4.89 -1.94
CA LEU A 92 -43.80 4.14 -0.92
C LEU A 92 -44.72 3.83 0.27
N GLU A 93 -45.08 2.57 0.45
CA GLU A 93 -45.97 2.14 1.54
C GLU A 93 -45.22 1.94 2.86
N ASP A 94 -44.01 1.36 2.81
CA ASP A 94 -43.20 1.02 3.97
C ASP A 94 -42.29 2.16 4.45
N ASP A 95 -41.98 2.15 5.74
CA ASP A 95 -41.22 3.24 6.38
C ASP A 95 -39.73 3.20 6.02
N LEU A 96 -39.16 2.03 5.75
CA LEU A 96 -37.76 1.87 5.32
C LEU A 96 -37.51 2.55 3.96
N SER A 97 -38.39 2.35 2.98
CA SER A 97 -38.35 3.02 1.68
C SER A 97 -38.44 4.54 1.81
N LYS A 98 -39.33 5.06 2.67
CA LYS A 98 -39.47 6.51 2.92
C LYS A 98 -38.22 7.09 3.58
N VAL A 99 -37.69 6.42 4.61
CA VAL A 99 -36.42 6.76 5.27
C VAL A 99 -35.27 6.79 4.25
N ARG A 100 -35.19 5.78 3.37
CA ARG A 100 -34.16 5.72 2.32
C ARG A 100 -34.28 6.87 1.32
N ALA A 101 -35.49 7.18 0.85
CA ALA A 101 -35.73 8.30 -0.07
C ALA A 101 -35.29 9.65 0.52
N ILE A 102 -35.63 9.89 1.79
CA ILE A 102 -35.25 11.09 2.55
C ILE A 102 -33.74 11.16 2.73
N TYR A 103 -33.11 10.09 3.23
CA TYR A 103 -31.67 10.03 3.46
C TYR A 103 -30.87 10.21 2.16
N ARG A 104 -31.29 9.55 1.07
CA ARG A 104 -30.62 9.67 -0.22
C ARG A 104 -30.77 11.07 -0.82
N TRP A 105 -31.94 11.70 -0.68
CA TRP A 105 -32.12 13.08 -1.13
C TRP A 105 -31.20 14.04 -0.37
N VAL A 106 -31.09 13.91 0.96
CA VAL A 106 -30.22 14.77 1.77
C VAL A 106 -28.74 14.57 1.41
N THR A 107 -28.28 13.31 1.35
CA THR A 107 -26.86 12.98 1.06
C THR A 107 -26.42 13.29 -0.37
N CYS A 108 -27.35 13.47 -1.31
CA CYS A 108 -27.03 13.93 -2.66
C CYS A 108 -27.10 15.46 -2.83
N GLN A 109 -27.36 16.24 -1.77
CA GLN A 109 -27.35 17.70 -1.87
C GLN A 109 -25.92 18.26 -1.80
N PRO A 110 -25.42 18.94 -2.85
CA PRO A 110 -24.06 19.47 -2.88
C PRO A 110 -23.94 20.79 -2.08
N VAL A 111 -24.31 20.82 -0.79
CA VAL A 111 -24.54 22.08 -0.03
C VAL A 111 -23.37 23.07 -0.14
N ASP A 112 -22.13 22.58 -0.12
CA ASP A 112 -20.92 23.41 -0.18
C ASP A 112 -20.71 24.05 -1.56
N SER A 113 -20.90 23.32 -2.67
CA SER A 113 -20.77 23.85 -4.03
C SER A 113 -22.08 24.41 -4.61
N MET A 114 -23.22 24.19 -3.94
CA MET A 114 -24.52 24.69 -4.36
C MET A 114 -24.55 26.22 -4.32
N LYS A 115 -25.07 26.82 -5.40
CA LYS A 115 -25.37 28.26 -5.53
C LYS A 115 -26.60 28.63 -4.71
N ILE A 116 -26.41 28.64 -3.39
CA ILE A 116 -27.39 29.08 -2.41
C ILE A 116 -27.43 30.63 -2.37
N PRO A 117 -28.60 31.28 -2.28
CA PRO A 117 -28.69 32.75 -2.25
C PRO A 117 -28.04 33.36 -1.00
N ASN A 118 -27.33 34.48 -1.16
CA ASN A 118 -26.75 35.23 -0.02
C ASN A 118 -27.84 35.80 0.91
N LYS A 119 -28.98 36.22 0.35
CA LYS A 119 -30.15 36.65 1.14
C LYS A 119 -30.91 35.41 1.65
N GLU A 120 -31.29 35.43 2.92
CA GLU A 120 -32.12 34.40 3.55
C GLU A 120 -33.37 34.09 2.69
N PRO A 121 -33.56 32.84 2.23
CA PRO A 121 -34.77 32.41 1.54
C PRO A 121 -36.00 32.50 2.44
N SER A 122 -37.20 32.49 1.86
CA SER A 122 -38.44 32.33 2.64
C SER A 122 -38.34 31.08 3.52
N GLN A 123 -38.70 31.20 4.81
CA GLN A 123 -38.71 30.08 5.76
C GLN A 123 -39.64 28.94 5.31
N SER A 124 -40.61 29.24 4.44
CA SER A 124 -41.48 28.26 3.80
C SER A 124 -40.85 27.50 2.63
N HIS A 125 -39.63 27.83 2.18
CA HIS A 125 -38.97 27.12 1.07
C HIS A 125 -38.02 26.03 1.58
N THR A 126 -37.99 24.88 0.92
CA THR A 126 -37.00 23.81 1.15
C THR A 126 -35.55 24.34 1.16
N MET A 127 -35.22 25.28 0.27
CA MET A 127 -33.91 25.95 0.20
C MET A 127 -33.51 26.65 1.50
N PHE A 128 -34.45 27.06 2.36
CA PHE A 128 -34.13 27.67 3.66
C PHE A 128 -33.36 26.71 4.58
N GLN A 129 -33.68 25.41 4.58
CA GLN A 129 -32.96 24.46 5.43
C GLN A 129 -31.54 24.19 4.90
N LEU A 130 -31.35 24.08 3.59
CA LEU A 130 -30.01 23.99 2.98
C LEU A 130 -29.19 25.27 3.22
N TRP A 131 -29.85 26.44 3.16
CA TRP A 131 -29.24 27.71 3.51
C TRP A 131 -28.81 27.77 4.97
N ARG A 132 -29.64 27.27 5.91
CA ARG A 132 -29.27 27.16 7.34
C ARG A 132 -28.03 26.30 7.55
N ILE A 133 -27.94 25.15 6.88
CA ILE A 133 -26.76 24.27 6.95
C ILE A 133 -25.52 25.03 6.46
N LYS A 134 -25.56 25.62 5.26
CA LYS A 134 -24.43 26.37 4.69
C LYS A 134 -23.94 27.53 5.56
N HIS A 135 -24.85 28.20 6.27
CA HIS A 135 -24.54 29.32 7.16
C HIS A 135 -24.36 28.92 8.64
N ARG A 136 -24.21 27.61 8.95
CA ARG A 136 -24.05 27.07 10.31
C ARG A 136 -25.17 27.47 11.29
N LYS A 137 -26.37 27.76 10.77
CA LYS A 137 -27.61 28.07 11.54
C LYS A 137 -28.53 26.85 11.70
N GLY A 138 -28.06 25.67 11.31
CA GLY A 138 -28.74 24.38 11.36
C GLY A 138 -27.80 23.28 10.86
N ASN A 139 -28.22 22.02 10.97
CA ASN A 139 -27.40 20.88 10.58
C ASN A 139 -28.22 19.80 9.86
N TYR A 140 -27.54 18.75 9.40
CA TYR A 140 -28.15 17.63 8.68
C TYR A 140 -29.15 16.84 9.54
N ALA A 141 -28.88 16.65 10.84
CA ALA A 141 -29.76 15.90 11.74
C ALA A 141 -31.12 16.58 11.97
N GLN A 142 -31.11 17.91 12.05
CA GLN A 142 -32.33 18.73 12.10
C GLN A 142 -33.13 18.67 10.79
N LEU A 143 -32.46 18.70 9.63
CA LEU A 143 -33.12 18.56 8.33
C LEU A 143 -33.76 17.17 8.16
N ILE A 144 -33.05 16.11 8.52
CA ILE A 144 -33.56 14.73 8.51
C ILE A 144 -34.78 14.60 9.43
N SER A 145 -34.71 15.11 10.66
CA SER A 145 -35.84 15.06 11.60
C SER A 145 -37.07 15.82 11.07
N LEU A 146 -36.88 17.00 10.45
CA LEU A 146 -37.96 17.75 9.80
C LEU A 146 -38.58 16.99 8.61
N LEU A 147 -37.77 16.38 7.75
CA LEU A 147 -38.25 15.58 6.62
C LEU A 147 -39.02 14.34 7.10
N CYS A 148 -38.49 13.62 8.09
CA CYS A 148 -39.17 12.48 8.73
C CYS A 148 -40.50 12.91 9.36
N ARG A 149 -40.55 14.08 10.01
CA ARG A 149 -41.77 14.68 10.55
C ARG A 149 -42.85 14.88 9.48
N PHE A 150 -42.51 15.44 8.32
CA PHE A 150 -43.48 15.56 7.21
C PHE A 150 -43.89 14.21 6.62
N ALA A 151 -43.01 13.20 6.67
CA ALA A 151 -43.28 11.83 6.20
C ALA A 151 -44.01 10.95 7.23
N GLN A 152 -44.39 11.51 8.38
CA GLN A 152 -45.01 10.80 9.52
C GLN A 152 -44.12 9.71 10.16
N LEU A 153 -42.81 9.78 9.97
CA LEU A 153 -41.82 8.84 10.51
C LEU A 153 -41.33 9.30 11.89
N PRO A 154 -41.32 8.43 12.93
CA PRO A 154 -40.64 8.72 14.19
C PRO A 154 -39.14 8.88 13.97
N CYS A 155 -38.61 10.04 14.34
CA CYS A 155 -37.20 10.38 14.21
C CYS A 155 -36.76 11.24 15.40
N ILE A 156 -35.70 10.80 16.09
CA ILE A 156 -35.14 11.47 17.26
C ILE A 156 -33.79 12.05 16.88
N ILE A 157 -33.55 13.32 17.21
CA ILE A 157 -32.22 13.93 17.16
C ILE A 157 -31.43 13.46 18.40
N ILE A 158 -30.28 12.84 18.16
CA ILE A 158 -29.34 12.44 19.20
C ILE A 158 -28.18 13.43 19.18
N HIS A 159 -27.86 14.01 20.34
CA HIS A 159 -26.60 14.73 20.56
C HIS A 159 -25.62 13.91 21.39
N GLY A 160 -24.33 14.17 21.23
CA GLY A 160 -23.26 13.49 21.94
C GLY A 160 -21.87 13.86 21.43
N LYS A 161 -20.89 13.01 21.77
CA LYS A 161 -19.48 13.16 21.43
C LYS A 161 -19.11 12.31 20.21
N LEU A 162 -18.35 12.87 19.26
CA LEU A 162 -17.94 12.25 18.00
C LEU A 162 -16.43 12.11 17.90
N LYS A 163 -15.94 10.94 17.46
CA LYS A 163 -14.55 10.74 17.00
C LYS A 163 -14.45 11.05 15.50
N GLY A 164 -14.66 12.34 15.16
CA GLY A 164 -14.65 12.87 13.80
C GLY A 164 -13.25 13.12 13.23
N SER A 165 -13.17 13.91 12.16
CA SER A 165 -11.89 14.28 11.51
C SER A 165 -10.95 15.11 12.39
N THR A 166 -11.48 15.75 13.44
CA THR A 166 -10.71 16.50 14.45
C THR A 166 -10.18 15.64 15.59
N TYR A 167 -10.53 14.34 15.65
CA TYR A 167 -10.13 13.45 16.75
C TYR A 167 -8.80 12.74 16.47
N GLU A 168 -7.84 12.92 17.38
CA GLU A 168 -6.59 12.18 17.43
C GLU A 168 -6.65 10.97 18.37
N VAL A 169 -6.04 9.86 17.94
CA VAL A 169 -6.16 8.58 18.65
C VAL A 169 -5.59 8.65 20.07
N GLY A 170 -6.46 8.45 21.06
CA GLY A 170 -6.09 8.49 22.48
C GLY A 170 -5.81 9.90 23.02
N GLU A 171 -6.43 10.92 22.45
CA GLU A 171 -6.65 12.19 23.14
C GLU A 171 -7.88 12.11 24.07
N LYS A 172 -8.07 13.16 24.89
CA LYS A 172 -9.26 13.28 25.74
C LYS A 172 -10.37 13.97 24.97
N LEU A 173 -11.60 13.50 25.17
CA LEU A 173 -12.78 14.13 24.60
C LEU A 173 -13.08 15.44 25.33
N ASP A 174 -13.45 16.43 24.54
CA ASP A 174 -13.88 17.77 24.94
C ASP A 174 -15.32 18.00 24.46
N GLU A 175 -16.14 18.67 25.29
CA GLU A 175 -17.58 18.79 25.04
C GLU A 175 -17.95 19.69 23.86
N GLU A 176 -17.12 20.70 23.53
CA GLU A 176 -17.37 21.61 22.41
C GLU A 176 -16.72 21.10 21.13
N GLN A 177 -15.44 20.72 21.17
CA GLN A 177 -14.67 20.27 20.01
C GLN A 177 -15.22 18.96 19.41
N HIS A 178 -15.76 18.07 20.23
CA HIS A 178 -16.26 16.76 19.81
C HIS A 178 -17.79 16.72 19.73
N TYR A 179 -18.49 17.83 19.92
CA TYR A 179 -19.96 17.86 19.82
C TYR A 179 -20.44 17.42 18.43
N GLY A 180 -21.50 16.62 18.39
CA GLY A 180 -22.21 16.36 17.15
C GLY A 180 -23.64 15.87 17.33
N GLU A 181 -24.38 15.92 16.23
CA GLU A 181 -25.78 15.47 16.16
C GLU A 181 -25.98 14.48 14.99
N TRP A 182 -26.76 13.45 15.27
CA TRP A 182 -27.23 12.45 14.30
C TRP A 182 -28.68 12.06 14.64
N ASN A 183 -29.24 11.05 13.98
CA ASN A 183 -30.60 10.62 14.24
C ASN A 183 -30.71 9.13 14.59
N ALA A 184 -31.76 8.80 15.34
CA ALA A 184 -32.38 7.49 15.32
C ALA A 184 -33.77 7.57 14.66
N VAL A 185 -34.04 6.68 13.71
CA VAL A 185 -35.34 6.53 13.04
C VAL A 185 -35.97 5.20 13.41
N LEU A 186 -37.30 5.16 13.53
CA LEU A 186 -38.01 3.91 13.82
C LEU A 186 -38.37 3.19 12.52
N VAL A 187 -37.84 1.97 12.34
CA VAL A 187 -38.10 1.10 11.19
C VAL A 187 -38.44 -0.30 11.68
N ASP A 188 -39.57 -0.86 11.22
CA ASP A 188 -40.07 -2.19 11.63
C ASP A 188 -40.06 -2.41 13.15
N GLY A 189 -40.49 -1.39 13.90
CA GLY A 189 -40.56 -1.40 15.36
C GLY A 189 -39.22 -1.31 16.09
N ASN A 190 -38.10 -1.15 15.38
CA ASN A 190 -36.75 -1.07 15.94
C ASN A 190 -36.13 0.30 15.64
N TRP A 191 -35.43 0.90 16.60
CA TRP A 191 -34.67 2.14 16.38
C TRP A 191 -33.39 1.86 15.61
N ARG A 192 -33.06 2.74 14.64
CA ARG A 192 -31.91 2.61 13.72
C ARG A 192 -31.17 3.93 13.58
N PHE A 193 -29.84 3.90 13.63
CA PHE A 193 -29.04 5.11 13.48
C PHE A 193 -28.91 5.54 12.01
N ILE A 194 -28.98 6.85 11.77
CA ILE A 194 -28.54 7.46 10.50
C ILE A 194 -27.73 8.73 10.80
N ASN A 195 -26.63 8.93 10.07
CA ASN A 195 -25.85 10.17 10.10
C ASN A 195 -25.67 10.70 8.67
N ALA A 196 -26.61 11.55 8.25
CA ALA A 196 -26.60 12.10 6.89
C ALA A 196 -25.44 13.09 6.62
N TYR A 197 -24.77 13.62 7.66
CA TYR A 197 -23.58 14.45 7.45
C TYR A 197 -22.40 13.59 7.01
N TRP A 198 -22.08 12.52 7.74
CA TRP A 198 -21.00 11.59 7.37
C TRP A 198 -21.38 10.70 6.17
N GLY A 199 -22.68 10.48 5.94
CA GLY A 199 -23.22 9.84 4.74
C GLY A 199 -23.10 10.66 3.44
N THR A 200 -22.69 11.93 3.51
CA THR A 200 -22.53 12.82 2.34
C THR A 200 -21.08 12.78 1.84
N CYS A 201 -20.80 11.94 0.85
CA CYS A 201 -19.50 11.88 0.19
C CYS A 201 -19.55 12.55 -1.19
N ALA A 202 -18.49 13.27 -1.55
CA ALA A 202 -18.30 13.83 -2.88
C ALA A 202 -17.23 13.01 -3.61
N GLU A 203 -17.65 12.23 -4.59
CA GLU A 203 -16.73 11.58 -5.53
C GLU A 203 -16.34 12.57 -6.63
N GLY A 204 -15.05 12.55 -6.98
CA GLY A 204 -14.56 13.26 -8.15
C GLY A 204 -15.26 12.76 -9.42
N GLY A 205 -15.47 13.66 -10.39
CA GLY A 205 -16.03 13.26 -11.68
C GLY A 205 -15.18 12.16 -12.34
N THR A 206 -15.84 11.22 -13.01
CA THR A 206 -15.23 10.04 -13.63
C THR A 206 -14.02 10.37 -14.50
N GLU A 207 -12.88 9.74 -14.23
CA GLU A 207 -11.67 9.80 -15.08
C GLU A 207 -11.81 9.00 -16.40
N GLU A 208 -12.94 8.33 -16.60
CA GLU A 208 -13.24 7.52 -17.80
C GLU A 208 -13.78 8.38 -18.95
N GLU A 209 -12.92 9.20 -19.57
CA GLU A 209 -12.94 9.56 -21.01
C GLU A 209 -11.76 10.51 -21.37
N MET A 210 -10.52 9.99 -21.38
CA MET A 210 -9.42 10.55 -22.18
C MET A 210 -8.51 9.44 -22.71
N TRP A 211 -9.03 8.68 -23.67
CA TRP A 211 -8.20 8.00 -24.67
C TRP A 211 -8.83 8.22 -26.04
N GLU A 212 -8.34 9.20 -26.80
CA GLU A 212 -8.26 9.05 -28.24
C GLU A 212 -7.07 9.84 -28.83
N VAL A 213 -6.16 9.05 -29.41
CA VAL A 213 -5.25 9.33 -30.54
C VAL A 213 -4.57 10.69 -30.62
N VAL A 214 -3.25 10.66 -30.46
CA VAL A 214 -2.32 11.62 -31.09
C VAL A 214 -2.40 11.41 -32.61
N ASP A 215 -2.90 12.40 -33.38
CA ASP A 215 -2.06 13.11 -34.35
C ASP A 215 -2.74 14.33 -35.02
N LYS A 216 -1.89 15.26 -35.52
CA LYS A 216 -2.13 16.33 -36.52
C LYS A 216 -2.90 17.60 -36.14
N GLY A 217 -2.13 18.68 -36.03
CA GLY A 217 -2.12 19.73 -37.07
C GLY A 217 -3.18 20.83 -36.99
N ASP A 218 -2.74 22.03 -36.60
CA ASP A 218 -3.18 23.35 -37.07
C ASP A 218 -4.66 23.52 -37.48
N GLY A 219 -5.54 23.73 -36.50
CA GLY A 219 -6.91 24.16 -36.76
C GLY A 219 -7.70 24.46 -35.48
N GLU A 220 -8.27 25.67 -35.39
CA GLU A 220 -9.18 26.04 -34.29
C GLU A 220 -10.48 25.21 -34.34
N LEU A 221 -10.80 24.50 -33.25
CA LEU A 221 -12.15 24.00 -33.00
C LEU A 221 -12.58 24.31 -31.56
N LYS A 222 -13.74 24.94 -31.42
CA LYS A 222 -14.37 25.22 -30.13
C LYS A 222 -14.98 23.92 -29.58
N GLY A 223 -14.30 23.30 -28.61
CA GLY A 223 -14.89 22.24 -27.79
C GLY A 223 -16.00 22.80 -26.89
N ASP A 224 -17.18 22.18 -26.94
CA ASP A 224 -18.35 22.64 -26.20
C ASP A 224 -18.20 22.36 -24.69
N GLN A 225 -18.65 23.28 -23.83
CA GLN A 225 -18.50 23.13 -22.37
C GLN A 225 -19.56 22.19 -21.78
N GLN A 226 -19.39 20.88 -21.97
CA GLN A 226 -20.06 19.93 -21.09
C GLN A 226 -19.48 20.03 -19.68
N SER A 227 -20.33 20.46 -18.75
CA SER A 227 -19.96 20.65 -17.35
C SER A 227 -19.60 19.33 -16.68
N ARG A 228 -18.40 19.24 -16.10
CA ARG A 228 -18.04 18.17 -15.16
C ARG A 228 -19.07 18.11 -14.02
N GLN A 229 -19.93 17.10 -14.03
CA GLN A 229 -20.76 16.79 -12.87
C GLN A 229 -19.89 16.07 -11.84
N LEU A 230 -19.81 16.62 -10.62
CA LEU A 230 -19.37 15.82 -9.47
C LEU A 230 -20.49 14.86 -9.12
N PHE A 231 -20.14 13.60 -8.86
CA PHE A 231 -21.07 12.60 -8.36
C PHE A 231 -20.99 12.58 -6.83
N TYR A 232 -22.13 12.69 -6.16
CA TYR A 232 -22.17 12.53 -4.69
C TYR A 232 -22.57 11.09 -4.39
N SER A 233 -21.59 10.24 -4.07
CA SER A 233 -21.87 8.90 -3.58
C SER A 233 -22.38 8.97 -2.14
N CYS A 234 -23.26 8.05 -1.79
CA CYS A 234 -23.74 7.94 -0.43
C CYS A 234 -22.80 7.04 0.34
N ASP A 235 -22.21 7.50 1.45
CA ASP A 235 -21.58 6.54 2.35
C ASP A 235 -22.69 5.75 3.07
N GLU A 236 -22.81 4.49 2.66
CA GLU A 236 -23.76 3.55 3.21
C GLU A 236 -23.46 3.19 4.66
N ASN A 237 -22.22 3.30 5.16
CA ASN A 237 -21.85 2.98 6.54
C ASN A 237 -22.73 3.73 7.56
N TYR A 238 -23.13 4.95 7.21
CA TYR A 238 -23.92 5.86 8.04
C TYR A 238 -25.44 5.78 7.80
N PHE A 239 -25.91 4.79 7.03
CA PHE A 239 -27.32 4.45 6.87
C PHE A 239 -27.68 3.17 7.65
N LEU A 240 -28.60 3.28 8.61
CA LEU A 240 -29.08 2.18 9.47
C LEU A 240 -27.95 1.45 10.19
N THR A 241 -26.91 2.19 10.58
CA THR A 241 -25.69 1.66 11.22
C THR A 241 -26.05 0.83 12.45
N ASP A 242 -25.47 -0.37 12.55
CA ASP A 242 -25.73 -1.23 13.69
C ASP A 242 -25.06 -0.66 14.97
N PRO A 243 -25.68 -0.78 16.16
CA PRO A 243 -25.22 -0.08 17.36
C PRO A 243 -23.77 -0.35 17.81
N ASP A 244 -23.30 -1.57 17.59
CA ASP A 244 -21.94 -2.03 17.87
C ASP A 244 -20.89 -1.42 16.92
N GLN A 245 -21.29 -1.01 15.72
CA GLN A 245 -20.47 -0.17 14.84
C GLN A 245 -20.58 1.30 15.23
N MET A 246 -21.80 1.81 15.42
CA MET A 246 -22.05 3.23 15.69
C MET A 246 -21.29 3.73 16.93
N VAL A 247 -21.24 2.94 18.00
CA VAL A 247 -20.55 3.29 19.25
C VAL A 247 -19.02 3.38 19.11
N SER A 248 -18.41 2.98 17.99
CA SER A 248 -16.97 3.17 17.78
C SER A 248 -16.59 4.62 17.46
N THR A 249 -17.56 5.42 17.00
CA THR A 249 -17.36 6.82 16.57
C THR A 249 -18.38 7.82 17.13
N HIS A 250 -19.55 7.37 17.60
CA HIS A 250 -20.61 8.24 18.14
C HIS A 250 -21.01 7.79 19.56
N LEU A 251 -20.78 8.63 20.56
CA LEU A 251 -21.21 8.41 21.95
C LEU A 251 -22.37 9.36 22.30
N PRO A 252 -23.63 8.90 22.34
CA PRO A 252 -24.78 9.67 22.80
C PRO A 252 -24.60 10.17 24.25
N SER A 253 -25.04 11.40 24.53
CA SER A 253 -25.10 11.94 25.90
C SER A 253 -26.06 11.17 26.81
N GLN A 254 -27.08 10.51 26.23
CA GLN A 254 -28.05 9.68 26.94
C GLN A 254 -27.72 8.19 26.71
N PRO A 255 -27.27 7.43 27.73
CA PRO A 255 -26.73 6.08 27.54
C PRO A 255 -27.69 5.08 26.87
N SER A 256 -29.00 5.21 27.11
CA SER A 256 -30.03 4.37 26.46
C SER A 256 -30.01 4.50 24.93
N TRP A 257 -29.69 5.69 24.42
CA TRP A 257 -29.62 5.99 22.98
C TRP A 257 -28.36 5.45 22.31
N GLN A 258 -27.55 4.66 23.02
CA GLN A 258 -26.56 3.78 22.38
C GLN A 258 -27.22 2.56 21.74
N LEU A 259 -28.45 2.18 22.14
CA LEU A 259 -29.14 0.97 21.68
C LEU A 259 -28.29 -0.30 21.92
N LEU A 260 -27.56 -0.34 23.04
CA LEU A 260 -26.74 -1.45 23.50
C LEU A 260 -27.30 -2.03 24.80
N ALA A 261 -27.22 -3.36 24.96
CA ALA A 261 -27.67 -4.02 26.19
C ALA A 261 -26.81 -3.63 27.41
N ASN A 262 -25.53 -3.34 27.17
CA ASN A 262 -24.60 -2.76 28.13
C ASN A 262 -24.00 -1.50 27.45
N PRO A 263 -24.45 -0.29 27.80
CA PRO A 263 -23.89 0.94 27.26
C PRO A 263 -22.40 1.09 27.61
N VAL A 264 -21.64 1.58 26.64
CA VAL A 264 -20.23 1.97 26.75
C VAL A 264 -20.13 3.27 27.55
N THR A 265 -19.22 3.34 28.52
CA THR A 265 -18.97 4.56 29.30
C THR A 265 -18.13 5.57 28.50
N GLU A 266 -18.02 6.83 28.94
CA GLU A 266 -17.14 7.79 28.26
C GLU A 266 -15.65 7.41 28.38
N ASP A 267 -15.25 6.84 29.52
CA ASP A 267 -13.91 6.31 29.72
C ASP A 267 -13.63 5.14 28.77
N ASP A 268 -14.54 4.15 28.70
CA ASP A 268 -14.44 3.04 27.75
C ASP A 268 -14.43 3.55 26.30
N PHE A 269 -15.31 4.48 25.93
CA PHE A 269 -15.35 5.05 24.59
C PHE A 269 -14.05 5.76 24.24
N THR A 270 -13.45 6.49 25.18
CA THR A 270 -12.15 7.16 25.00
C THR A 270 -11.01 6.15 24.88
N GLU A 271 -10.91 5.20 25.81
CA GLU A 271 -9.78 4.28 25.91
C GLU A 271 -9.83 3.10 24.93
N ASN A 272 -11.00 2.63 24.50
CA ASN A 272 -11.14 1.47 23.61
C ASN A 272 -10.42 1.67 22.28
N ALA A 273 -9.97 0.56 21.68
CA ALA A 273 -9.36 0.51 20.36
C ALA A 273 -10.18 1.28 19.33
N PHE A 274 -9.54 2.13 18.53
CA PHE A 274 -10.26 2.98 17.59
C PHE A 274 -10.55 2.20 16.31
N LEU A 275 -11.67 1.49 16.33
CA LEU A 275 -12.16 0.65 15.23
C LEU A 275 -13.00 1.47 14.25
N LYS A 276 -12.72 1.29 12.97
CA LYS A 276 -13.31 2.04 11.84
C LYS A 276 -14.18 1.13 10.98
N ASP A 277 -14.99 1.70 10.09
CA ASP A 277 -16.09 1.01 9.41
C ASP A 277 -15.66 -0.28 8.69
N ARG A 278 -14.45 -0.32 8.11
CA ARG A 278 -13.91 -1.52 7.44
C ARG A 278 -13.77 -2.73 8.38
N PHE A 279 -13.51 -2.54 9.67
CA PHE A 279 -13.47 -3.61 10.68
C PHE A 279 -14.79 -4.37 10.73
N PHE A 280 -15.90 -3.64 10.82
CA PHE A 280 -17.25 -4.18 10.91
C PHE A 280 -17.69 -4.79 9.58
N ASN A 281 -17.44 -4.12 8.46
CA ASN A 281 -17.74 -4.60 7.11
C ASN A 281 -17.00 -5.91 6.74
N MET A 282 -15.81 -6.14 7.30
CA MET A 282 -15.05 -7.38 7.13
C MET A 282 -15.39 -8.45 8.19
N ASN A 283 -16.36 -8.20 9.09
CA ASN A 283 -16.76 -9.06 10.21
C ASN A 283 -15.58 -9.50 11.10
N LEU A 284 -14.59 -8.63 11.30
CA LEU A 284 -13.43 -8.92 12.15
C LEU A 284 -13.82 -8.87 13.64
N LYS A 285 -13.04 -9.53 14.50
CA LYS A 285 -13.16 -9.36 15.97
C LYS A 285 -11.82 -8.98 16.58
N LEU A 286 -11.82 -8.05 17.53
CA LEU A 286 -10.59 -7.66 18.22
C LEU A 286 -10.29 -8.66 19.35
N LYS A 287 -9.09 -9.27 19.35
CA LYS A 287 -8.62 -10.11 20.46
C LYS A 287 -7.85 -9.28 21.48
N LYS A 288 -6.80 -8.57 21.04
CA LYS A 288 -5.94 -7.70 21.88
C LYS A 288 -5.15 -6.72 21.01
N PRO A 289 -4.65 -5.60 21.57
CA PRO A 289 -5.06 -4.99 22.84
C PRO A 289 -6.44 -4.35 22.70
N LYS A 290 -7.21 -4.28 23.80
CA LYS A 290 -8.53 -3.65 23.77
C LYS A 290 -8.50 -2.12 23.83
N LYS A 291 -7.37 -1.52 24.22
CA LYS A 291 -7.20 -0.07 24.34
C LYS A 291 -6.50 0.53 23.12
N CYS A 292 -6.89 1.72 22.68
CA CYS A 292 -6.27 2.43 21.56
C CYS A 292 -4.87 2.97 21.88
N VAL A 293 -4.61 3.33 23.14
CA VAL A 293 -3.26 3.67 23.63
C VAL A 293 -2.61 2.42 24.20
N VAL A 294 -1.47 2.04 23.64
CA VAL A 294 -0.72 0.83 23.99
C VAL A 294 0.64 1.24 24.52
N MET A 295 0.90 0.99 25.80
CA MET A 295 2.23 1.16 26.39
C MET A 295 3.08 -0.04 26.01
N CYS A 296 4.12 0.19 25.21
CA CYS A 296 5.00 -0.82 24.65
C CYS A 296 6.31 -0.92 25.45
N GLN A 297 6.91 -2.12 25.44
CA GLN A 297 8.30 -2.32 25.87
C GLN A 297 9.22 -2.07 24.66
N SER A 298 9.87 -3.12 24.15
CA SER A 298 10.61 -3.15 22.88
C SER A 298 9.73 -3.56 21.70
N GLU A 299 8.78 -4.47 21.94
CA GLU A 299 7.84 -5.01 20.96
C GLU A 299 6.41 -5.07 21.56
N THR A 300 5.40 -5.01 20.70
CA THR A 300 3.98 -5.19 21.05
C THR A 300 3.25 -6.01 19.96
N GLU A 301 2.08 -6.56 20.31
CA GLU A 301 1.30 -7.45 19.46
C GLU A 301 -0.18 -7.04 19.40
N LEU A 302 -0.66 -6.80 18.18
CA LEU A 302 -2.08 -6.57 17.85
C LEU A 302 -2.64 -7.84 17.21
N VAL A 303 -3.81 -8.31 17.63
CA VAL A 303 -4.40 -9.57 17.17
C VAL A 303 -5.89 -9.41 16.89
N PHE A 304 -6.29 -9.87 15.70
CA PHE A 304 -7.66 -9.84 15.20
C PHE A 304 -8.10 -11.24 14.75
N GLU A 305 -9.35 -11.57 15.02
CA GLU A 305 -10.03 -12.73 14.45
C GLU A 305 -10.55 -12.37 13.05
N ILE A 306 -10.31 -13.25 12.08
CA ILE A 306 -10.78 -13.18 10.71
C ILE A 306 -11.89 -14.22 10.52
N PRO A 307 -12.99 -13.93 9.78
CA PRO A 307 -13.93 -14.97 9.37
C PRO A 307 -13.25 -16.02 8.48
N LYS A 308 -13.24 -17.27 8.94
CA LYS A 308 -12.57 -18.42 8.30
C LYS A 308 -12.89 -18.54 6.81
N GLU A 309 -14.17 -18.43 6.46
CA GLU A 309 -14.71 -18.59 5.12
C GLU A 309 -14.28 -17.46 4.17
N ARG A 310 -13.83 -16.32 4.71
CA ARG A 310 -13.36 -15.15 3.95
C ARG A 310 -11.83 -14.95 4.04
N SER A 311 -11.08 -15.78 4.76
CA SER A 311 -9.68 -15.50 5.11
C SER A 311 -8.74 -15.26 3.91
N LEU A 312 -8.96 -15.98 2.80
CA LEU A 312 -8.21 -15.81 1.54
C LEU A 312 -8.69 -14.62 0.67
N ASN A 313 -9.86 -14.07 1.00
CA ASN A 313 -10.52 -12.96 0.31
C ASN A 313 -10.29 -11.61 1.00
N LEU A 314 -9.83 -11.61 2.25
CA LEU A 314 -9.54 -10.40 3.01
C LEU A 314 -8.05 -10.10 2.95
N ASP A 315 -7.70 -8.93 2.42
CA ASP A 315 -6.32 -8.46 2.33
C ASP A 315 -6.07 -7.24 3.23
N PHE A 316 -4.82 -7.09 3.69
CA PHE A 316 -4.46 -6.19 4.78
C PHE A 316 -3.13 -5.48 4.50
N GLN A 317 -3.07 -4.19 4.83
CA GLN A 317 -1.84 -3.40 4.82
C GLN A 317 -1.74 -2.58 6.10
N HIS A 318 -0.55 -2.05 6.39
CA HIS A 318 -0.28 -1.24 7.58
C HIS A 318 0.47 0.04 7.23
N LEU A 319 0.33 1.05 8.09
CA LEU A 319 1.16 2.25 8.09
C LEU A 319 1.64 2.53 9.52
N LEU A 320 2.90 2.92 9.68
CA LEU A 320 3.48 3.27 10.99
C LEU A 320 4.18 4.64 10.93
N PHE A 321 3.59 5.62 11.60
CA PHE A 321 4.04 7.01 11.63
C PHE A 321 4.60 7.40 13.01
N ARG A 322 5.78 8.00 13.06
CA ARG A 322 6.36 8.54 14.31
C ARG A 322 5.78 9.94 14.60
N MET A 323 5.06 10.11 15.70
CA MET A 323 4.26 11.33 15.93
C MET A 323 5.08 12.61 16.20
N LYS A 324 6.32 12.51 16.70
CA LYS A 324 7.14 13.68 17.09
C LYS A 324 8.10 14.20 16.02
N SER A 325 8.01 13.77 14.75
CA SER A 325 8.95 14.26 13.72
C SER A 325 8.71 15.73 13.36
N THR A 326 9.47 16.63 13.98
CA THR A 326 9.54 18.06 13.64
C THR A 326 10.35 18.35 12.36
N GLN A 327 10.52 17.34 11.49
CA GLN A 327 11.32 17.42 10.27
C GLN A 327 10.56 16.77 9.10
N GLY A 328 10.52 17.48 7.96
CA GLY A 328 9.54 17.35 6.86
C GLY A 328 9.59 16.09 5.98
N ASN A 329 10.21 15.01 6.44
CA ASN A 329 10.03 13.66 5.91
C ASN A 329 9.89 12.72 7.11
N LEU A 330 8.70 12.14 7.31
CA LEU A 330 8.52 11.03 8.24
C LEU A 330 9.23 9.80 7.63
N PRO A 331 10.33 9.29 8.22
CA PRO A 331 10.86 8.00 7.78
C PRO A 331 9.80 6.94 8.07
N ARG A 332 9.42 6.16 7.05
CA ARG A 332 8.44 5.09 7.22
C ARG A 332 9.08 3.95 8.01
N TYR A 333 8.48 3.59 9.13
CA TYR A 333 8.92 2.47 9.95
C TYR A 333 8.28 1.15 9.49
N ASP A 334 7.98 1.00 8.19
CA ASP A 334 7.22 -0.14 7.65
C ASP A 334 7.95 -1.48 7.87
N ARG A 335 9.29 -1.49 7.86
CA ARG A 335 10.12 -2.66 8.23
C ARG A 335 10.12 -2.99 9.73
N TYR A 336 9.51 -2.18 10.58
CA TYR A 336 9.36 -2.44 12.02
C TYR A 336 7.97 -3.01 12.38
N VAL A 337 7.17 -3.33 11.36
CA VAL A 337 5.89 -4.02 11.48
C VAL A 337 5.97 -5.37 10.78
N PHE A 338 5.57 -6.44 11.48
CA PHE A 338 5.44 -7.78 10.95
C PHE A 338 3.98 -8.22 11.01
N LEU A 339 3.31 -8.22 9.86
CA LEU A 339 1.91 -8.62 9.70
C LEU A 339 1.85 -10.04 9.10
N GLN A 340 1.24 -10.98 9.82
CA GLN A 340 1.02 -12.34 9.35
C GLN A 340 -0.40 -12.84 9.64
N ARG A 341 -0.91 -13.73 8.78
CA ARG A 341 -1.94 -14.69 9.20
C ARG A 341 -1.22 -15.85 9.89
N THR A 342 -1.64 -16.23 11.10
CA THR A 342 -1.05 -17.38 11.83
C THR A 342 -1.77 -18.69 11.50
N ASN A 343 -3.05 -18.58 11.13
CA ASN A 343 -3.92 -19.60 10.59
C ASN A 343 -5.04 -18.90 9.77
N ASP A 344 -6.06 -19.64 9.38
CA ASP A 344 -7.22 -19.12 8.63
C ASP A 344 -8.18 -18.24 9.46
N GLU A 345 -7.99 -18.12 10.77
CA GLU A 345 -8.88 -17.38 11.69
C GLU A 345 -8.19 -16.20 12.41
N THR A 346 -6.87 -16.03 12.31
CA THR A 346 -6.11 -15.12 13.19
C THR A 346 -5.05 -14.29 12.44
N LEU A 347 -5.30 -12.98 12.36
CA LEU A 347 -4.34 -11.95 11.96
C LEU A 347 -3.51 -11.53 13.19
N GLN A 348 -2.20 -11.59 13.07
CA GLN A 348 -1.26 -11.08 14.07
C GLN A 348 -0.39 -10.00 13.44
N ILE A 349 -0.25 -8.87 14.14
CA ILE A 349 0.67 -7.79 13.79
C ILE A 349 1.61 -7.60 14.98
N ARG A 350 2.92 -7.77 14.77
CA ARG A 350 3.96 -7.42 15.75
C ARG A 350 4.60 -6.10 15.35
N VAL A 351 4.75 -5.18 16.30
CA VAL A 351 5.36 -3.86 16.07
C VAL A 351 6.47 -3.66 17.10
N ARG A 352 7.69 -3.41 16.64
CA ARG A 352 8.85 -3.10 17.50
C ARG A 352 9.42 -1.72 17.20
N SER A 353 10.20 -1.14 18.11
CA SER A 353 10.84 0.16 17.88
C SER A 353 12.16 0.25 18.64
N PRO A 354 13.28 0.60 17.98
CA PRO A 354 14.55 0.86 18.66
C PRO A 354 14.57 2.18 19.43
N VAL A 355 13.56 3.04 19.25
CA VAL A 355 13.49 4.39 19.86
C VAL A 355 12.30 4.55 20.79
N ALA A 356 12.54 5.28 21.90
CA ALA A 356 11.55 5.73 22.86
C ALA A 356 10.67 6.85 22.27
N ASP A 357 9.65 6.49 21.50
CA ASP A 357 8.70 7.47 21.00
C ASP A 357 7.26 6.97 20.87
N THR A 358 6.37 7.91 20.57
CA THR A 358 4.98 7.64 20.24
C THR A 358 4.80 7.47 18.74
N PHE A 359 4.13 6.40 18.34
CA PHE A 359 3.81 6.08 16.97
C PHE A 359 2.30 5.94 16.79
N ARG A 360 1.81 6.41 15.65
CA ARG A 360 0.45 6.15 15.16
C ARG A 360 0.54 4.98 14.20
N PHE A 361 -0.10 3.87 14.58
CA PHE A 361 -0.22 2.66 13.78
C PHE A 361 -1.62 2.61 13.16
N GLU A 362 -1.70 2.35 11.86
CA GLU A 362 -2.94 2.22 11.12
C GLU A 362 -2.97 0.85 10.44
N LEU A 363 -4.01 0.07 10.70
CA LEU A 363 -4.35 -1.14 9.95
C LEU A 363 -5.44 -0.78 8.93
N VAL A 364 -5.18 -1.05 7.65
CA VAL A 364 -6.15 -0.91 6.57
C VAL A 364 -6.42 -2.27 5.93
N GLY A 365 -7.58 -2.43 5.28
CA GLY A 365 -7.88 -3.67 4.57
C GLY A 365 -8.98 -3.57 3.55
N LYS A 366 -9.11 -4.64 2.77
CA LYS A 366 -9.99 -4.76 1.61
C LYS A 366 -10.51 -6.18 1.50
N ASP A 367 -11.76 -6.34 1.07
CA ASP A 367 -12.24 -7.63 0.56
C ASP A 367 -12.05 -7.66 -0.96
N VAL A 368 -11.15 -8.52 -1.46
CA VAL A 368 -10.77 -8.58 -2.88
C VAL A 368 -11.81 -9.30 -3.76
N THR A 369 -12.94 -9.73 -3.20
CA THR A 369 -14.09 -10.24 -3.98
C THR A 369 -15.08 -9.13 -4.35
N VAL A 370 -15.03 -7.98 -3.68
CA VAL A 370 -15.86 -6.82 -4.02
C VAL A 370 -15.36 -6.22 -5.33
N ARG A 371 -16.25 -6.16 -6.34
CA ARG A 371 -15.93 -5.75 -7.72
C ARG A 371 -16.15 -4.27 -8.00
N ASP A 372 -16.51 -3.49 -6.99
CA ASP A 372 -16.69 -2.06 -7.15
C ASP A 372 -15.31 -1.38 -7.32
N LYS A 373 -15.20 -0.47 -8.30
CA LYS A 373 -13.95 0.24 -8.60
C LYS A 373 -13.61 1.27 -7.51
N THR A 374 -14.61 1.81 -6.81
CA THR A 374 -14.40 2.79 -5.73
C THR A 374 -14.08 2.11 -4.39
N TYR A 375 -14.34 0.81 -4.28
CA TYR A 375 -14.05 0.04 -3.07
C TYR A 375 -12.56 -0.31 -3.02
N ASP A 376 -11.83 0.38 -2.15
CA ASP A 376 -10.41 0.14 -1.92
C ASP A 376 -10.06 -0.05 -0.43
N TYR A 377 -8.76 -0.16 -0.13
CA TYR A 377 -8.25 -0.22 1.23
C TYR A 377 -8.75 0.96 2.06
N ASP A 378 -9.26 0.65 3.24
CA ASP A 378 -9.82 1.62 4.17
C ASP A 378 -9.49 1.19 5.60
N TRP A 379 -9.54 2.13 6.54
CA TRP A 379 -9.13 1.92 7.93
C TRP A 379 -9.99 0.86 8.62
N ILE A 380 -9.31 -0.13 9.19
CA ILE A 380 -9.86 -1.14 10.10
C ILE A 380 -9.69 -0.65 11.55
N ALA A 381 -8.46 -0.29 11.92
CA ALA A 381 -8.14 0.09 13.29
C ALA A 381 -6.95 1.05 13.36
N ILE A 382 -6.99 1.97 14.33
CA ILE A 382 -5.96 2.97 14.56
C ILE A 382 -5.52 2.88 16.03
N TYR A 383 -4.20 2.85 16.27
CA TYR A 383 -3.60 2.76 17.61
C TYR A 383 -2.49 3.80 17.82
N LYS A 384 -2.32 4.20 19.07
CA LYS A 384 -1.22 5.01 19.57
C LYS A 384 -0.28 4.12 20.38
N LEU A 385 0.84 3.75 19.79
CA LEU A 385 1.85 2.88 20.39
C LEU A 385 2.90 3.76 21.07
N VAL A 386 3.17 3.55 22.35
CA VAL A 386 4.10 4.38 23.15
C VAL A 386 5.25 3.52 23.64
N PHE A 387 6.41 3.63 22.99
CA PHE A 387 7.63 2.93 23.40
C PHE A 387 8.37 3.77 24.44
N GLY A 388 8.65 3.18 25.61
CA GLY A 388 9.15 3.90 26.78
C GLY A 388 10.67 3.93 26.95
N LYS A 389 11.43 3.22 26.10
CA LYS A 389 12.89 3.09 26.18
C LYS A 389 13.48 2.93 24.79
N ASP A 390 14.67 3.50 24.59
CA ASP A 390 15.52 3.20 23.44
C ASP A 390 16.17 1.83 23.64
N ASP A 391 16.37 1.08 22.56
CA ASP A 391 16.97 -0.24 22.54
C ASP A 391 17.62 -0.50 21.17
N ASP A 392 18.91 -0.17 21.07
CA ASP A 392 19.73 -0.31 19.86
C ASP A 392 19.89 -1.77 19.39
N SER A 393 19.46 -2.76 20.18
CA SER A 393 19.46 -4.17 19.76
C SER A 393 18.29 -4.55 18.84
N ILE A 394 17.31 -3.66 18.68
CA ILE A 394 16.12 -3.90 17.85
C ILE A 394 16.40 -3.58 16.39
N GLU A 395 16.72 -4.60 15.63
CA GLU A 395 16.82 -4.52 14.17
C GLU A 395 15.43 -4.42 13.50
N PRO A 396 15.32 -3.88 12.27
CA PRO A 396 14.09 -4.02 11.47
C PRO A 396 13.87 -5.48 11.05
N PHE A 397 12.61 -5.87 10.84
CA PHE A 397 12.25 -7.17 10.27
C PHE A 397 12.80 -7.32 8.84
N PRO A 398 12.98 -8.57 8.34
CA PRO A 398 13.36 -8.82 6.96
C PRO A 398 12.40 -8.17 5.95
N GLU A 399 12.92 -7.79 4.78
CA GLU A 399 12.13 -7.11 3.75
C GLU A 399 11.07 -8.03 3.10
N CYS A 400 9.80 -7.68 3.28
CA CYS A 400 8.65 -8.43 2.78
C CYS A 400 8.24 -7.99 1.36
N PRO A 401 8.08 -8.93 0.40
CA PRO A 401 7.42 -8.65 -0.88
C PRO A 401 5.95 -8.24 -0.72
N ILE A 402 5.39 -7.62 -1.76
CA ILE A 402 4.03 -7.03 -1.78
C ILE A 402 2.92 -8.02 -1.38
N ILE A 403 3.06 -9.32 -1.68
CA ILE A 403 2.03 -10.33 -1.36
C ILE A 403 1.99 -10.74 0.13
N GLY A 404 2.85 -10.18 0.97
CA GLY A 404 2.87 -10.40 2.41
C GLY A 404 3.55 -11.70 2.86
N TRP A 405 3.34 -12.04 4.13
CA TRP A 405 3.87 -13.22 4.80
C TRP A 405 2.86 -14.36 4.90
N GLY A 406 3.34 -15.58 4.69
CA GLY A 406 2.62 -16.85 4.82
C GLY A 406 1.96 -17.34 3.54
N PRO A 407 1.34 -18.53 3.60
CA PRO A 407 0.49 -19.04 2.53
C PRO A 407 -0.66 -18.08 2.25
N GLY A 408 -0.90 -17.79 0.97
CA GLY A 408 -1.93 -16.84 0.55
C GLY A 408 -2.57 -17.19 -0.78
N ARG A 409 -3.43 -16.29 -1.26
CA ARG A 409 -4.18 -16.47 -2.51
C ARG A 409 -3.29 -16.79 -3.72
N ALA A 410 -2.13 -16.13 -3.84
CA ALA A 410 -1.17 -16.37 -4.92
C ALA A 410 -0.66 -17.83 -4.99
N MET A 411 -0.39 -18.44 -3.84
CA MET A 411 0.00 -19.86 -3.74
C MET A 411 -1.12 -20.80 -4.17
N MET A 412 -2.34 -20.56 -3.67
CA MET A 412 -3.52 -21.37 -3.99
C MET A 412 -3.90 -21.27 -5.48
N GLU A 413 -3.91 -20.07 -6.05
CA GLU A 413 -4.15 -19.84 -7.49
C GLU A 413 -3.05 -20.47 -8.37
N PHE A 414 -1.83 -20.60 -7.86
CA PHE A 414 -0.76 -21.30 -8.55
C PHE A 414 -0.86 -22.84 -8.45
N GLY A 415 -1.71 -23.38 -7.57
CA GLY A 415 -2.01 -24.82 -7.46
C GLY A 415 -1.23 -25.55 -6.36
N LEU A 416 -0.82 -24.85 -5.31
CA LEU A 416 -0.15 -25.39 -4.12
C LEU A 416 -0.96 -25.09 -2.85
N ALA A 417 -0.89 -25.98 -1.87
CA ALA A 417 -1.43 -25.79 -0.53
C ALA A 417 -0.37 -26.12 0.54
N PRO A 418 -0.29 -25.37 1.66
CA PRO A 418 0.66 -25.67 2.74
C PRO A 418 0.34 -27.00 3.42
N MET A 419 1.37 -27.82 3.69
CA MET A 419 1.27 -29.06 4.48
C MET A 419 2.06 -29.00 5.80
N SER A 420 3.05 -28.11 5.90
CA SER A 420 4.01 -28.06 7.01
C SER A 420 3.85 -26.81 7.88
N HIS A 421 3.76 -25.64 7.25
CA HIS A 421 3.72 -24.34 7.90
C HIS A 421 2.54 -23.55 7.34
N PHE A 422 1.59 -23.19 8.21
CA PHE A 422 0.35 -22.53 7.84
C PHE A 422 0.35 -21.01 8.13
N GLY A 423 1.29 -20.54 8.96
CA GLY A 423 1.49 -19.13 9.27
C GLY A 423 2.64 -18.49 8.49
N GLY A 424 2.78 -17.18 8.61
CA GLY A 424 3.88 -16.40 7.98
C GLY A 424 5.24 -16.50 8.68
N GLU A 425 5.28 -17.04 9.89
CA GLU A 425 6.49 -17.17 10.72
C GLU A 425 6.87 -18.64 10.94
N ILE A 426 8.16 -18.97 10.73
CA ILE A 426 8.75 -20.28 11.04
C ILE A 426 9.79 -20.07 12.16
N LYS A 427 9.54 -20.66 13.33
CA LYS A 427 10.46 -20.60 14.48
C LYS A 427 11.32 -21.85 14.51
N ASN A 428 12.56 -21.75 14.00
CA ASN A 428 13.52 -22.83 14.04
C ASN A 428 14.42 -22.71 15.29
N ARG A 429 14.25 -23.65 16.23
CA ARG A 429 15.04 -23.74 17.46
C ARG A 429 16.18 -24.76 17.40
N ASP A 430 16.27 -25.49 16.29
CA ASP A 430 17.15 -26.63 16.11
C ASP A 430 18.40 -26.25 15.29
N ASP A 431 18.96 -27.18 14.51
CA ASP A 431 20.26 -27.04 13.82
C ASP A 431 20.25 -26.14 12.57
N GLY A 432 19.27 -25.24 12.47
CA GLY A 432 19.12 -24.31 11.36
C GLY A 432 18.62 -24.94 10.05
N LYS A 433 18.29 -26.23 10.01
CA LYS A 433 17.65 -26.88 8.86
C LYS A 433 16.13 -26.77 8.94
N ILE A 434 15.45 -26.60 7.80
CA ILE A 434 14.00 -26.49 7.71
C ILE A 434 13.51 -27.20 6.44
N GLU A 435 12.41 -27.95 6.53
CA GLU A 435 11.65 -28.44 5.38
C GLU A 435 10.29 -27.74 5.27
N VAL A 436 10.06 -27.02 4.18
CA VAL A 436 8.76 -26.39 3.89
C VAL A 436 8.07 -27.18 2.78
N LYS A 437 7.05 -27.95 3.17
CA LYS A 437 6.28 -28.88 2.33
C LYS A 437 4.94 -28.29 1.88
N PHE A 438 4.61 -28.52 0.62
CA PHE A 438 3.38 -28.12 -0.06
C PHE A 438 2.77 -29.28 -0.82
N GLY A 439 1.47 -29.49 -0.62
CA GLY A 439 0.68 -30.43 -1.40
C GLY A 439 0.21 -29.78 -2.68
N THR A 440 0.02 -30.57 -3.73
CA THR A 440 -0.36 -30.07 -5.05
C THR A 440 -1.86 -30.20 -5.28
N THR A 441 -2.51 -29.11 -5.69
CA THR A 441 -3.97 -29.03 -5.88
C THR A 441 -4.36 -28.90 -7.35
N SER A 442 -3.42 -29.20 -8.26
CA SER A 442 -3.61 -29.09 -9.71
C SER A 442 -2.85 -30.21 -10.42
N ASP A 443 -3.40 -30.69 -11.54
CA ASP A 443 -2.88 -31.81 -12.36
C ASP A 443 -1.58 -31.48 -13.13
N LYS A 444 -0.81 -30.49 -12.67
CA LYS A 444 0.46 -30.07 -13.28
C LYS A 444 1.54 -31.11 -12.98
N ASP A 445 2.42 -31.35 -13.94
CA ASP A 445 3.66 -32.09 -13.70
C ASP A 445 4.69 -31.17 -13.03
N TRP A 446 4.74 -31.20 -11.70
CA TRP A 446 5.60 -30.33 -10.89
C TRP A 446 7.10 -30.54 -11.12
N ASN A 447 7.52 -31.64 -11.75
CA ASN A 447 8.90 -31.85 -12.18
C ASN A 447 9.32 -30.92 -13.34
N LYS A 448 8.34 -30.38 -14.09
CA LYS A 448 8.56 -29.44 -15.21
C LYS A 448 8.35 -27.98 -14.83
N VAL A 449 7.66 -27.71 -13.72
CA VAL A 449 7.39 -26.35 -13.25
C VAL A 449 8.67 -25.76 -12.67
N LYS A 450 9.15 -24.64 -13.24
CA LYS A 450 10.34 -23.96 -12.72
C LYS A 450 9.99 -23.22 -11.43
N ILE A 451 10.37 -23.80 -10.31
CA ILE A 451 10.27 -23.21 -8.97
C ILE A 451 11.67 -22.94 -8.39
N HIS A 452 11.78 -21.96 -7.51
CA HIS A 452 12.98 -21.69 -6.72
C HIS A 452 12.62 -20.92 -5.44
N GLY A 453 13.57 -20.85 -4.52
CA GLY A 453 13.45 -20.03 -3.33
C GLY A 453 14.72 -19.22 -3.10
N GLU A 454 14.55 -18.05 -2.51
CA GLU A 454 15.62 -17.14 -2.09
C GLU A 454 15.60 -17.05 -0.56
N LEU A 455 16.76 -17.11 0.08
CA LEU A 455 16.90 -16.76 1.49
C LEU A 455 17.62 -15.41 1.58
N VAL A 456 17.08 -14.49 2.36
CA VAL A 456 17.66 -13.17 2.60
C VAL A 456 17.71 -12.95 4.10
N LYS A 457 18.86 -12.57 4.66
CA LYS A 457 18.96 -12.24 6.08
C LYS A 457 18.38 -10.85 6.33
N GLY A 458 17.61 -10.71 7.40
CA GLY A 458 17.14 -9.42 7.92
C GLY A 458 18.24 -8.63 8.62
N GLY A 459 17.85 -7.45 9.11
CA GLY A 459 18.75 -6.48 9.71
C GLY A 459 18.72 -5.13 8.99
N GLY A 460 19.64 -4.24 9.37
CA GLY A 460 19.78 -2.91 8.78
C GLY A 460 19.90 -2.96 7.25
N GLU A 461 20.81 -3.80 6.75
CA GLU A 461 21.00 -4.11 5.33
C GLU A 461 20.51 -5.51 4.98
N SER A 462 20.00 -5.68 3.76
CA SER A 462 19.38 -6.91 3.27
C SER A 462 20.45 -7.80 2.60
N GLU A 463 20.85 -8.90 3.25
CA GLU A 463 21.94 -9.77 2.78
C GLU A 463 21.37 -11.03 2.07
N PRO A 464 21.45 -11.14 0.73
CA PRO A 464 21.00 -12.33 0.02
C PRO A 464 21.96 -13.50 0.25
N LEU A 465 21.39 -14.67 0.56
CA LEU A 465 22.12 -15.90 0.86
C LEU A 465 21.94 -16.91 -0.30
N PRO A 466 22.75 -16.82 -1.36
CA PRO A 466 22.71 -17.79 -2.45
C PRO A 466 23.06 -19.19 -1.93
N ASP A 467 22.63 -20.21 -2.65
CA ASP A 467 22.90 -21.61 -2.31
C ASP A 467 22.32 -22.09 -0.95
N HIS A 468 21.55 -21.29 -0.20
CA HIS A 468 20.94 -21.67 1.08
C HIS A 468 19.51 -22.23 1.00
N VAL A 469 18.94 -22.29 -0.21
CA VAL A 469 17.64 -22.93 -0.51
C VAL A 469 17.78 -23.85 -1.71
N ILE A 470 17.21 -25.06 -1.60
CA ILE A 470 16.98 -25.98 -2.71
C ILE A 470 15.56 -26.54 -2.61
N HIS A 471 15.07 -27.15 -3.68
CA HIS A 471 13.75 -27.78 -3.70
C HIS A 471 13.81 -29.20 -4.26
N ARG A 472 12.77 -29.99 -4.01
CA ARG A 472 12.56 -31.32 -4.59
C ARG A 472 11.07 -31.61 -4.73
N VAL A 473 10.73 -32.58 -5.57
CA VAL A 473 9.36 -33.07 -5.74
C VAL A 473 9.34 -34.55 -5.32
N GLU A 474 8.49 -34.89 -4.35
CA GLU A 474 8.39 -36.26 -3.80
C GLU A 474 6.92 -36.68 -3.77
N ASN A 475 6.58 -37.79 -4.42
CA ASN A 475 5.19 -38.29 -4.51
C ASN A 475 4.16 -37.29 -5.06
N GLY A 476 4.61 -36.23 -5.75
CA GLY A 476 3.78 -35.12 -6.22
C GLY A 476 3.72 -33.92 -5.28
N ASP A 477 4.29 -34.00 -4.08
CA ASP A 477 4.42 -32.87 -3.15
C ASP A 477 5.70 -32.07 -3.44
N VAL A 478 5.63 -30.75 -3.27
CA VAL A 478 6.75 -29.82 -3.46
C VAL A 478 7.37 -29.51 -2.11
N ILE A 479 8.68 -29.74 -1.96
CA ILE A 479 9.40 -29.54 -0.70
C ILE A 479 10.60 -28.63 -0.91
N PHE A 480 10.71 -27.56 -0.12
CA PHE A 480 11.89 -26.70 -0.05
C PHE A 480 12.73 -27.06 1.19
N ASN A 481 14.02 -27.30 0.98
CA ASN A 481 15.01 -27.44 2.04
C ASN A 481 15.74 -26.11 2.22
N VAL A 482 15.80 -25.61 3.45
CA VAL A 482 16.43 -24.34 3.80
C VAL A 482 17.44 -24.56 4.92
N ASN A 483 18.66 -24.05 4.73
CA ASN A 483 19.70 -24.03 5.75
C ASN A 483 19.97 -22.58 6.18
N THR A 484 19.56 -22.17 7.39
CA THR A 484 19.97 -20.86 7.92
C THR A 484 21.42 -20.93 8.43
N PRO A 485 22.34 -20.04 8.02
CA PRO A 485 23.76 -20.18 8.33
C PRO A 485 24.11 -19.91 9.81
N LYS A 486 23.37 -19.03 10.49
CA LYS A 486 23.64 -18.52 11.85
C LYS A 486 22.32 -18.21 12.57
N THR A 487 22.41 -17.77 13.83
CA THR A 487 21.29 -17.15 14.56
C THR A 487 20.85 -15.86 13.85
N GLY A 488 19.55 -15.62 13.73
CA GLY A 488 18.99 -14.39 13.16
C GLY A 488 17.58 -14.55 12.57
N GLU A 489 17.06 -13.46 12.01
CA GLU A 489 15.81 -13.44 11.25
C GLU A 489 16.09 -13.44 9.73
N TYR A 490 15.31 -14.19 8.96
CA TYR A 490 15.49 -14.35 7.52
C TYR A 490 14.15 -14.28 6.77
N ALA A 491 14.13 -13.70 5.57
CA ALA A 491 13.05 -13.85 4.60
C ALA A 491 13.34 -15.04 3.68
N LEU A 492 12.50 -16.08 3.73
CA LEU A 492 12.40 -17.08 2.68
C LEU A 492 11.35 -16.61 1.66
N LYS A 493 11.77 -16.32 0.43
CA LYS A 493 10.89 -15.89 -0.67
C LYS A 493 10.76 -17.03 -1.67
N LEU A 494 9.54 -17.50 -1.94
CA LEU A 494 9.29 -18.63 -2.85
C LEU A 494 8.69 -18.15 -4.17
N TYR A 495 9.20 -18.66 -5.28
CA TYR A 495 8.81 -18.25 -6.62
C TYR A 495 8.49 -19.45 -7.51
N ALA A 496 7.53 -19.27 -8.41
CA ALA A 496 7.17 -20.27 -9.41
C ALA A 496 6.84 -19.61 -10.75
N LYS A 497 7.21 -20.29 -11.84
CA LYS A 497 6.98 -19.83 -13.21
C LYS A 497 6.03 -20.80 -13.93
N GLY A 498 4.85 -20.31 -14.31
CA GLY A 498 3.91 -21.07 -15.14
C GLY A 498 4.39 -21.17 -16.59
N GLU A 499 3.90 -22.16 -17.34
CA GLU A 499 4.28 -22.39 -18.75
C GLU A 499 4.10 -21.17 -19.66
N ARG A 500 3.08 -20.35 -19.38
CA ARG A 500 2.73 -19.13 -20.14
C ARG A 500 3.35 -17.85 -19.57
N ASP A 501 3.99 -17.93 -18.40
CA ASP A 501 4.55 -16.76 -17.74
C ASP A 501 5.95 -16.44 -18.28
N LYS A 502 6.23 -15.15 -18.52
CA LYS A 502 7.56 -14.71 -18.96
C LYS A 502 8.60 -14.80 -17.85
N GLU A 503 8.18 -14.55 -16.61
CA GLU A 503 9.02 -14.46 -15.41
C GLU A 503 8.42 -15.30 -14.27
N ALA A 504 9.22 -15.60 -13.25
CA ALA A 504 8.73 -16.31 -12.07
C ALA A 504 7.98 -15.32 -11.16
N LYS A 505 6.81 -15.72 -10.67
CA LYS A 505 6.01 -14.93 -9.72
C LYS A 505 6.34 -15.36 -8.30
N ASN A 506 6.44 -14.39 -7.38
CA ASN A 506 6.46 -14.68 -5.95
C ASN A 506 5.11 -15.29 -5.56
N ILE A 507 5.11 -16.42 -4.86
CA ILE A 507 3.90 -17.19 -4.53
C ILE A 507 3.64 -17.27 -3.01
N CYS A 508 4.69 -17.21 -2.20
CA CYS A 508 4.61 -17.30 -0.74
C CYS A 508 5.93 -16.81 -0.12
N ASN A 509 5.88 -16.22 1.07
CA ASN A 509 7.06 -15.82 1.82
C ASN A 509 6.95 -16.28 3.28
N TYR A 510 8.06 -16.59 3.93
CA TYR A 510 8.11 -16.89 5.37
C TYR A 510 9.21 -16.11 6.06
N MET A 511 8.91 -15.54 7.21
CA MET A 511 9.93 -15.03 8.12
C MET A 511 10.42 -16.20 8.98
N ILE A 512 11.68 -16.56 8.84
CA ILE A 512 12.33 -17.60 9.64
C ILE A 512 13.07 -16.91 10.79
N THR A 513 12.73 -17.24 12.03
CA THR A 513 13.55 -16.93 13.20
C THR A 513 14.38 -18.17 13.52
N SER A 514 15.70 -18.07 13.44
CA SER A 514 16.63 -19.18 13.67
C SER A 514 17.48 -18.97 14.91
N GLU A 515 17.55 -19.98 15.77
CA GLU A 515 18.46 -20.06 16.91
C GLU A 515 19.78 -20.81 16.60
N GLN A 516 20.10 -21.04 15.32
CA GLN A 516 21.22 -21.88 14.89
C GLN A 516 22.58 -21.48 15.49
N LYS A 517 23.30 -22.46 16.05
CA LYS A 517 24.60 -22.32 16.71
C LYS A 517 25.68 -23.12 15.98
N GLY A 518 26.64 -22.41 15.39
CA GLY A 518 27.69 -22.97 14.55
C GLY A 518 27.50 -22.58 13.08
N GLU A 519 28.27 -23.18 12.18
CA GLU A 519 28.10 -22.99 10.73
C GLU A 519 27.14 -24.04 10.19
N ASN A 520 26.02 -23.61 9.59
CA ASN A 520 25.26 -24.47 8.69
C ASN A 520 25.74 -24.22 7.25
N TYR A 521 26.20 -25.27 6.56
CA TYR A 521 26.77 -25.12 5.22
C TYR A 521 25.69 -24.79 4.19
N ALA A 522 26.03 -23.91 3.24
CA ALA A 522 25.29 -23.75 2.00
C ALA A 522 25.20 -25.08 1.23
N PHE A 523 24.17 -25.24 0.41
CA PHE A 523 24.06 -26.36 -0.50
C PHE A 523 25.06 -26.24 -1.66
N PRO A 524 25.36 -27.35 -2.37
CA PRO A 524 26.27 -27.32 -3.51
C PRO A 524 25.69 -26.48 -4.67
N ARG A 525 26.53 -25.65 -5.29
CA ARG A 525 26.16 -24.85 -6.46
C ARG A 525 25.67 -25.71 -7.63
N GLY A 526 24.61 -25.26 -8.29
CA GLY A 526 24.03 -25.93 -9.46
C GLY A 526 22.96 -26.98 -9.13
N PHE A 527 22.48 -27.03 -7.89
CA PHE A 527 21.42 -27.93 -7.41
C PHE A 527 20.10 -27.21 -7.08
N GLN A 528 20.02 -25.91 -7.37
CA GLN A 528 18.82 -25.08 -7.15
C GLN A 528 17.67 -25.43 -8.12
N GLY A 529 17.99 -26.02 -9.29
CA GLY A 529 17.03 -26.48 -10.30
C GLY A 529 16.35 -27.81 -9.98
N GLY A 530 16.05 -28.03 -8.70
CA GLY A 530 15.39 -29.23 -8.16
C GLY A 530 16.34 -30.39 -7.88
N LEU A 531 16.07 -31.18 -6.84
CA LEU A 531 16.66 -32.49 -6.62
C LEU A 531 15.76 -33.60 -7.14
N GLY A 532 16.32 -34.79 -7.30
CA GLY A 532 15.60 -35.98 -7.75
C GLY A 532 15.72 -36.22 -9.26
N PRO A 533 14.78 -36.98 -9.85
CA PRO A 533 14.80 -37.34 -11.26
C PRO A 533 14.60 -36.12 -12.17
N LYS A 534 15.25 -36.12 -13.33
CA LYS A 534 15.09 -35.12 -14.39
C LYS A 534 14.23 -35.63 -15.53
N GLU A 535 13.88 -34.76 -16.47
CA GLU A 535 13.09 -35.12 -17.67
C GLU A 535 13.69 -36.32 -18.43
N ALA A 536 15.01 -36.40 -18.50
CA ALA A 536 15.75 -37.49 -19.15
C ALA A 536 15.69 -38.84 -18.40
N PHE A 537 15.34 -38.85 -17.10
CA PHE A 537 15.38 -40.05 -16.27
C PHE A 537 14.42 -41.13 -16.75
N ASN A 538 13.15 -40.75 -16.93
CA ASN A 538 12.09 -41.66 -17.35
C ASN A 538 12.16 -41.96 -18.85
N SER A 539 12.62 -41.00 -19.68
CA SER A 539 12.74 -41.19 -21.13
C SER A 539 13.91 -42.10 -21.53
N LEU A 540 14.96 -42.16 -20.70
CA LEU A 540 16.01 -43.16 -20.78
C LEU A 540 15.65 -44.48 -20.05
N GLY A 541 14.49 -44.56 -19.39
CA GLY A 541 14.03 -45.78 -18.73
C GLY A 541 14.98 -46.24 -17.63
N LEU A 542 15.36 -45.30 -16.75
CA LEU A 542 16.16 -45.56 -15.55
C LEU A 542 15.26 -45.75 -14.33
N ARG A 543 15.70 -46.56 -13.36
CA ARG A 543 15.03 -46.72 -12.05
C ARG A 543 16.06 -46.61 -10.93
N ALA A 544 15.80 -45.75 -9.94
CA ALA A 544 16.66 -45.60 -8.77
C ALA A 544 16.35 -46.74 -7.80
N LEU A 545 17.37 -47.52 -7.42
CA LEU A 545 17.23 -48.69 -6.55
C LEU A 545 17.56 -48.34 -5.08
N SER A 546 18.62 -47.56 -4.84
CA SER A 546 19.08 -47.24 -3.49
C SER A 546 18.29 -46.10 -2.82
N HIS A 547 18.09 -45.00 -3.55
CA HIS A 547 17.67 -43.71 -2.99
C HIS A 547 16.68 -43.04 -3.95
N GLN A 548 15.41 -42.96 -3.57
CA GLN A 548 14.39 -42.29 -4.38
C GLN A 548 14.32 -40.78 -4.09
N SER A 549 14.59 -40.37 -2.84
CA SER A 549 14.76 -38.95 -2.53
C SER A 549 16.02 -38.41 -3.19
N GLY A 550 15.92 -37.20 -3.76
CA GLY A 550 17.08 -36.40 -4.13
C GLY A 550 17.86 -35.86 -2.93
N MET A 551 17.31 -35.94 -1.71
CA MET A 551 17.95 -35.49 -0.48
C MET A 551 18.37 -36.71 0.35
N ILE A 552 19.65 -36.80 0.71
CA ILE A 552 20.19 -37.93 1.48
C ILE A 552 20.88 -37.37 2.74
N GLU A 553 20.51 -37.85 3.92
CA GLU A 553 21.27 -37.64 5.16
C GLU A 553 22.00 -38.93 5.55
N THR A 554 23.28 -38.85 5.91
CA THR A 554 24.07 -40.02 6.31
C THR A 554 25.17 -39.67 7.34
N ASP A 555 25.52 -40.64 8.20
CA ASP A 555 26.72 -40.60 9.04
C ASP A 555 27.80 -41.59 8.58
N GLU A 556 27.58 -42.27 7.45
CA GLU A 556 28.52 -43.20 6.82
C GLU A 556 29.51 -42.48 5.88
N GLU A 557 30.79 -42.87 5.94
CA GLU A 557 31.84 -42.27 5.09
C GLU A 557 31.78 -42.73 3.63
N VAL A 558 31.05 -43.81 3.32
CA VAL A 558 30.88 -44.34 1.97
C VAL A 558 29.40 -44.51 1.71
N LEU A 559 28.87 -43.76 0.74
CA LEU A 559 27.48 -43.84 0.30
C LEU A 559 27.38 -44.72 -0.95
N GLU A 560 26.45 -45.66 -0.97
CA GLU A 560 26.15 -46.46 -2.17
C GLU A 560 24.91 -45.93 -2.89
N ILE A 561 25.04 -45.62 -4.18
CA ILE A 561 23.95 -45.14 -5.04
C ILE A 561 23.81 -46.10 -6.23
N SER A 562 22.66 -46.76 -6.36
CA SER A 562 22.41 -47.75 -7.40
C SER A 562 21.20 -47.43 -8.28
N PHE A 563 21.35 -47.72 -9.58
CA PHE A 563 20.37 -47.53 -10.64
C PHE A 563 20.24 -48.79 -11.49
N GLU A 564 19.03 -49.10 -11.92
CA GLU A 564 18.73 -50.09 -12.93
C GLU A 564 18.45 -49.41 -14.28
N LYS A 565 19.02 -49.95 -15.35
CA LYS A 565 18.78 -49.56 -16.74
C LYS A 565 17.78 -50.52 -17.37
N THR A 566 16.82 -50.02 -18.13
CA THR A 566 15.97 -50.88 -18.99
C THR A 566 16.67 -51.33 -20.28
N ASN A 567 17.86 -50.79 -20.60
CA ASN A 567 18.64 -51.13 -21.79
C ASN A 567 20.15 -51.01 -21.51
N GLU A 568 20.93 -52.00 -21.94
CA GLU A 568 22.38 -52.05 -21.75
C GLU A 568 23.13 -50.91 -22.47
N ASN A 569 22.58 -50.38 -23.58
CA ASN A 569 23.19 -49.30 -24.38
C ASN A 569 23.13 -47.90 -23.74
N ILE A 570 22.87 -47.81 -22.44
CA ILE A 570 22.82 -46.55 -21.69
C ILE A 570 24.05 -46.49 -20.80
N GLU A 571 24.91 -45.52 -21.07
CA GLU A 571 26.02 -45.19 -20.19
C GLU A 571 25.54 -44.22 -19.12
N LEU A 572 25.95 -44.45 -17.87
CA LEU A 572 25.75 -43.52 -16.77
C LEU A 572 27.12 -43.00 -16.35
N SER A 573 27.19 -41.76 -15.90
CA SER A 573 28.38 -41.22 -15.26
C SER A 573 27.99 -40.33 -14.09
N LEU A 574 28.74 -40.44 -12.99
CA LEU A 574 28.49 -39.70 -11.76
C LEU A 574 29.56 -38.64 -11.55
N SER A 575 29.14 -37.44 -11.15
CA SER A 575 30.03 -36.34 -10.76
C SER A 575 29.71 -35.89 -9.34
N LEU A 576 30.76 -35.71 -8.53
CA LEU A 576 30.69 -35.29 -7.14
C LEU A 576 31.24 -33.86 -7.00
N THR A 577 30.47 -32.99 -6.36
CA THR A 577 30.86 -31.64 -5.97
C THR A 577 30.72 -31.45 -4.46
N GLY A 578 31.49 -30.52 -3.89
CA GLY A 578 31.41 -30.17 -2.47
C GLY A 578 32.46 -29.12 -2.15
N ASN A 579 32.20 -28.29 -1.13
CA ASN A 579 33.00 -27.09 -0.86
C ASN A 579 34.50 -27.37 -0.58
N THR A 580 34.84 -28.60 -0.19
CA THR A 580 36.21 -29.05 0.11
C THR A 580 36.78 -30.03 -0.91
N ILE A 581 36.04 -30.37 -1.98
CA ILE A 581 36.47 -31.33 -3.02
C ILE A 581 36.96 -30.58 -4.27
N ARG A 582 38.23 -30.80 -4.65
CA ARG A 582 38.76 -30.37 -5.94
C ARG A 582 38.29 -31.30 -7.07
N PRO A 583 38.03 -30.83 -8.30
CA PRO A 583 37.55 -31.65 -9.41
C PRO A 583 38.41 -32.90 -9.71
N GLU A 584 39.73 -32.78 -9.59
CA GLU A 584 40.68 -33.90 -9.78
C GLU A 584 40.55 -35.00 -8.72
N MET A 585 40.12 -34.63 -7.50
CA MET A 585 39.90 -35.58 -6.41
C MET A 585 38.52 -36.25 -6.52
N ALA A 586 37.50 -35.55 -7.04
CA ALA A 586 36.14 -36.07 -7.15
C ALA A 586 36.08 -37.44 -7.84
N LYS A 587 36.80 -37.61 -8.97
CA LYS A 587 36.88 -38.89 -9.70
C LYS A 587 37.52 -40.04 -8.90
N ARG A 588 38.38 -39.73 -7.91
CA ARG A 588 39.04 -40.74 -7.05
C ARG A 588 38.20 -41.12 -5.82
N LEU A 589 37.08 -40.44 -5.61
CA LEU A 589 36.14 -40.69 -4.52
C LEU A 589 34.91 -41.48 -4.99
N ILE A 590 34.85 -41.86 -6.27
CA ILE A 590 33.74 -42.57 -6.90
C ILE A 590 34.29 -43.88 -7.47
N GLU A 591 33.76 -45.01 -7.02
CA GLU A 591 34.01 -46.34 -7.60
C GLU A 591 32.71 -46.80 -8.28
N GLU A 592 32.78 -47.21 -9.56
CA GLU A 592 31.64 -47.72 -10.32
C GLU A 592 31.71 -49.26 -10.40
N THR A 593 30.57 -49.93 -10.22
CA THR A 593 30.41 -51.37 -10.42
C THR A 593 29.16 -51.61 -11.27
N VAL A 594 29.29 -52.39 -12.35
CA VAL A 594 28.20 -52.70 -13.28
C VAL A 594 27.95 -54.20 -13.28
N GLU A 595 26.75 -54.59 -12.86
CA GLU A 595 26.29 -55.99 -12.79
C GLU A 595 25.04 -56.13 -13.67
N GLY A 596 25.25 -56.50 -14.94
CA GLY A 596 24.21 -56.55 -15.95
C GLY A 596 23.55 -55.19 -16.15
N ASN A 597 22.24 -55.10 -15.88
CA ASN A 597 21.47 -53.86 -15.99
C ASN A 597 21.62 -52.92 -14.77
N ILE A 598 22.29 -53.33 -13.69
CA ILE A 598 22.44 -52.52 -12.47
C ILE A 598 23.81 -51.83 -12.47
N VAL A 599 23.83 -50.52 -12.23
CA VAL A 599 25.03 -49.75 -11.95
C VAL A 599 24.98 -49.28 -10.50
N THR A 600 26.04 -49.55 -9.75
CA THR A 600 26.23 -49.10 -8.38
C THR A 600 27.48 -48.23 -8.27
N TYR A 601 27.32 -47.03 -7.71
CA TYR A 601 28.38 -46.10 -7.40
C TYR A 601 28.65 -46.10 -5.90
N LYS A 602 29.90 -46.33 -5.49
CA LYS A 602 30.35 -46.11 -4.11
C LYS A 602 31.05 -44.76 -4.03
N VAL A 603 30.52 -43.85 -3.22
CA VAL A 603 30.95 -42.46 -3.12
C VAL A 603 31.52 -42.19 -1.73
N ARG A 604 32.83 -41.95 -1.63
CA ARG A 604 33.51 -41.65 -0.35
C ARG A 604 33.42 -40.17 -0.01
N LEU A 605 32.89 -39.86 1.17
CA LEU A 605 32.63 -38.52 1.69
C LEU A 605 33.69 -38.17 2.76
N PRO A 606 34.72 -37.37 2.45
CA PRO A 606 35.91 -37.27 3.31
C PRO A 606 35.72 -36.44 4.59
N GLN A 607 34.76 -35.51 4.62
CA GLN A 607 34.57 -34.54 5.71
C GLN A 607 33.09 -34.24 5.93
N THR A 608 32.70 -33.84 7.15
CA THR A 608 31.33 -33.36 7.41
C THR A 608 30.99 -32.17 6.50
N GLY A 609 29.82 -32.20 5.85
CA GLY A 609 29.39 -31.13 4.94
C GLY A 609 28.29 -31.56 3.96
N ASN A 610 27.93 -30.63 3.08
CA ASN A 610 26.99 -30.87 1.98
C ASN A 610 27.74 -31.21 0.68
N TYR A 611 27.30 -32.27 0.02
CA TYR A 611 27.86 -32.77 -1.23
C TYR A 611 26.79 -32.82 -2.31
N GLY A 612 27.15 -32.49 -3.54
CA GLY A 612 26.27 -32.52 -4.71
C GLY A 612 26.66 -33.66 -5.61
N ILE A 613 25.69 -34.46 -6.06
CA ILE A 613 25.93 -35.58 -6.95
C ILE A 613 25.04 -35.41 -8.19
N LYS A 614 25.64 -35.15 -9.35
CA LYS A 614 24.92 -35.19 -10.64
C LYS A 614 25.19 -36.50 -11.35
N VAL A 615 24.14 -37.18 -11.75
CA VAL A 615 24.17 -38.38 -12.58
C VAL A 615 23.78 -37.97 -14.00
N MET A 616 24.65 -38.24 -14.95
CA MET A 616 24.47 -37.94 -16.37
C MET A 616 24.25 -39.25 -17.14
N GLY A 617 23.24 -39.30 -18.00
CA GLY A 617 22.97 -40.42 -18.89
C GLY A 617 23.38 -40.11 -20.34
N ASN A 618 23.92 -41.11 -21.04
CA ASN A 618 24.29 -41.01 -22.45
C ASN A 618 23.71 -42.19 -23.25
N ARG A 619 23.15 -41.89 -24.42
CA ARG A 619 22.60 -42.87 -25.38
C ARG A 619 23.20 -42.68 -26.78
N GLY A 620 24.46 -42.22 -26.85
CA GLY A 620 25.19 -41.95 -28.10
C GLY A 620 24.82 -40.63 -28.79
N ARG A 621 24.09 -39.72 -28.12
CA ARG A 621 23.72 -38.38 -28.65
C ARG A 621 24.20 -37.21 -27.78
N GLY A 622 24.84 -37.49 -26.64
CA GLY A 622 25.27 -36.49 -25.67
C GLY A 622 24.92 -36.91 -24.25
N ASN A 623 25.51 -36.21 -23.27
CA ASN A 623 25.26 -36.43 -21.85
C ASN A 623 24.12 -35.53 -21.37
N GLU A 624 23.01 -36.12 -20.95
CA GLU A 624 21.86 -35.42 -20.36
C GLU A 624 21.85 -35.61 -18.83
N ASN A 625 21.46 -34.59 -18.06
CA ASN A 625 21.32 -34.76 -16.61
C ASN A 625 20.08 -35.60 -16.31
N VAL A 626 20.25 -36.72 -15.61
CA VAL A 626 19.17 -37.66 -15.29
C VAL A 626 18.78 -37.64 -13.80
N TYR A 627 19.70 -37.31 -12.89
CA TYR A 627 19.42 -37.26 -11.46
C TYR A 627 20.34 -36.28 -10.72
N ASP A 628 19.76 -35.44 -9.87
CA ASP A 628 20.50 -34.58 -8.95
C ASP A 628 20.25 -35.04 -7.51
N TYR A 629 21.30 -35.43 -6.77
CA TYR A 629 21.23 -35.60 -5.31
C TYR A 629 22.01 -34.52 -4.57
N VAL A 630 21.54 -34.17 -3.37
CA VAL A 630 22.33 -33.49 -2.34
C VAL A 630 22.44 -34.41 -1.12
N VAL A 631 23.68 -34.63 -0.69
CA VAL A 631 24.01 -35.49 0.46
C VAL A 631 24.52 -34.63 1.60
N GLN A 632 23.88 -34.72 2.77
CA GLN A 632 24.36 -34.13 4.01
C GLN A 632 25.05 -35.21 4.84
N TYR A 633 26.38 -35.15 4.91
CA TYR A 633 27.18 -36.10 5.68
C TYR A 633 27.63 -35.49 7.01
N LYS A 634 27.38 -36.20 8.12
CA LYS A 634 27.75 -35.78 9.48
C LYS A 634 28.58 -36.85 10.18
N LYS A 635 29.90 -36.68 10.20
CA LYS A 635 30.85 -37.66 10.73
C LYS A 635 30.65 -37.91 12.24
N SER A 636 30.27 -39.14 12.60
CA SER A 636 30.04 -39.56 13.98
C SER A 636 31.33 -39.59 14.81
N HIS A 637 31.40 -38.81 15.90
CA HIS A 637 32.60 -38.71 16.74
C HIS A 637 32.76 -39.87 17.75
N LYS A 638 33.10 -41.07 17.27
CA LYS A 638 33.77 -42.08 18.12
C LYS A 638 35.26 -41.74 18.25
N LYS A 639 35.66 -41.23 19.42
CA LYS A 639 37.04 -40.82 19.73
C LYS A 639 38.06 -41.95 19.50
N LYS A 640 39.11 -41.67 18.72
CA LYS A 640 40.50 -42.15 18.93
C LYS A 640 41.51 -41.16 18.32
N SER A 641 42.74 -41.19 18.82
CA SER A 641 43.70 -40.08 18.80
C SER A 641 44.64 -40.00 17.59
N LYS A 642 45.16 -38.79 17.32
CA LYS A 642 46.27 -38.52 16.36
C LYS A 642 47.58 -39.23 16.79
N PRO A 643 48.56 -39.32 15.87
CA PRO A 643 49.65 -38.33 15.86
C PRO A 643 49.94 -37.71 14.47
N SER A 644 50.82 -36.70 14.45
CA SER A 644 51.22 -35.84 13.33
C SER A 644 52.56 -36.24 12.68
N GLN A 645 52.85 -35.78 11.45
CA GLN A 645 54.14 -35.11 11.10
C GLN A 645 54.23 -34.52 9.66
N ASN A 646 54.89 -33.35 9.57
CA ASN A 646 55.85 -32.82 8.57
C ASN A 646 55.52 -32.52 7.07
N ALA A 647 55.50 -31.20 6.78
CA ALA A 647 56.17 -30.39 5.71
C ALA A 647 56.56 -30.92 4.29
N ALA A 648 56.06 -30.19 3.27
CA ALA A 648 56.72 -29.56 2.07
C ALA A 648 57.81 -30.31 1.24
N PRO A 649 57.80 -30.24 -0.12
CA PRO A 649 58.14 -28.99 -0.86
C PRO A 649 57.44 -28.75 -2.24
N GLU A 650 57.81 -27.67 -2.94
CA GLU A 650 57.46 -27.34 -4.35
C GLU A 650 58.50 -27.91 -5.36
N MET A 651 58.47 -27.75 -6.70
CA MET A 651 57.59 -27.07 -7.69
C MET A 651 57.76 -27.82 -9.05
N PRO A 652 56.86 -27.70 -10.07
CA PRO A 652 57.13 -26.75 -11.18
C PRO A 652 55.89 -26.17 -11.92
N LYS A 653 56.12 -25.16 -12.77
CA LYS A 653 55.11 -24.47 -13.61
C LYS A 653 54.66 -25.31 -14.84
N PRO A 654 53.41 -25.15 -15.33
CA PRO A 654 52.95 -25.74 -16.59
C PRO A 654 53.37 -24.93 -17.84
N PRO A 655 53.42 -25.57 -19.04
CA PRO A 655 53.70 -24.91 -20.33
C PRO A 655 52.48 -24.14 -20.90
N PRO A 656 52.67 -23.27 -21.91
CA PRO A 656 51.60 -22.46 -22.48
C PRO A 656 50.69 -23.24 -23.45
N GLU A 657 49.42 -22.86 -23.49
CA GLU A 657 48.41 -23.39 -24.42
C GLU A 657 48.57 -22.85 -25.85
N PRO A 658 48.13 -23.59 -26.89
CA PRO A 658 48.29 -23.19 -28.28
C PRO A 658 47.37 -22.02 -28.66
N GLN A 659 47.96 -20.94 -29.19
CA GLN A 659 47.21 -19.81 -29.73
C GLN A 659 46.58 -20.17 -31.09
N VAL A 660 45.26 -20.06 -31.17
CA VAL A 660 44.54 -20.02 -32.46
C VAL A 660 44.85 -18.66 -33.11
N GLN A 661 45.54 -18.67 -34.25
CA GLN A 661 45.76 -17.45 -35.03
C GLN A 661 44.43 -16.94 -35.60
N ARG A 662 43.85 -15.93 -34.95
CA ARG A 662 42.94 -14.98 -35.59
C ARG A 662 43.77 -13.97 -36.39
N ASP A 663 43.18 -13.42 -37.45
CA ASP A 663 43.80 -12.38 -38.29
C ASP A 663 44.32 -11.22 -37.42
N PRO A 664 45.61 -10.82 -37.53
CA PRO A 664 46.19 -9.79 -36.69
C PRO A 664 45.47 -8.44 -36.79
N ARG A 665 44.90 -8.09 -37.96
CA ARG A 665 44.15 -6.84 -38.14
C ARG A 665 42.84 -6.86 -37.36
N LEU A 666 42.15 -7.99 -37.32
CA LEU A 666 40.88 -8.15 -36.59
C LEU A 666 41.05 -7.94 -35.09
N THR A 667 42.20 -8.38 -34.56
CA THR A 667 42.54 -8.24 -33.13
C THR A 667 42.74 -6.78 -32.76
N GLU A 668 43.34 -5.97 -33.64
CA GLU A 668 43.54 -4.54 -33.48
C GLU A 668 42.22 -3.76 -33.43
N TYR A 669 41.30 -3.99 -34.39
CA TYR A 669 39.98 -3.33 -34.38
C TYR A 669 39.14 -3.68 -33.13
N ILE A 670 39.14 -4.95 -32.70
CA ILE A 670 38.44 -5.37 -31.47
C ILE A 670 39.09 -4.76 -30.22
N GLN A 671 40.40 -4.56 -30.21
CA GLN A 671 41.09 -3.86 -29.12
C GLN A 671 40.73 -2.37 -29.09
N THR A 672 40.67 -1.68 -30.24
CA THR A 672 40.23 -0.28 -30.32
C THR A 672 38.79 -0.11 -29.83
N MET A 673 37.87 -0.97 -30.26
CA MET A 673 36.48 -0.97 -29.78
C MET A 673 36.41 -1.17 -28.25
N LYS A 674 37.13 -2.16 -27.70
CA LYS A 674 37.16 -2.40 -26.24
C LYS A 674 37.80 -1.25 -25.47
N LYS A 675 38.80 -0.59 -26.04
CA LYS A 675 39.44 0.59 -25.47
C LYS A 675 38.44 1.76 -25.41
N ALA A 676 37.72 2.04 -26.49
CA ALA A 676 36.69 3.09 -26.51
C ALA A 676 35.56 2.83 -25.50
N ILE A 677 35.15 1.56 -25.33
CA ILE A 677 34.20 1.15 -24.27
C ILE A 677 34.76 1.43 -22.86
N GLN A 678 36.03 1.09 -22.62
CA GLN A 678 36.71 1.32 -21.33
C GLN A 678 36.92 2.82 -21.04
N GLU A 679 37.22 3.62 -22.06
CA GLU A 679 37.41 5.07 -21.98
C GLU A 679 36.08 5.86 -22.01
N GLN A 680 34.93 5.18 -22.17
CA GLN A 680 33.58 5.75 -22.31
C GLN A 680 33.45 6.80 -23.43
N ASN A 681 34.20 6.63 -24.52
CA ASN A 681 34.15 7.56 -25.66
C ASN A 681 33.18 7.06 -26.74
N GLU A 682 32.00 7.67 -26.83
CA GLU A 682 30.99 7.36 -27.85
C GLU A 682 31.52 7.52 -29.28
N THR A 683 32.29 8.58 -29.56
CA THR A 683 32.76 8.88 -30.93
C THR A 683 33.81 7.87 -31.40
N ASP A 684 34.75 7.50 -30.54
CA ASP A 684 35.74 6.47 -30.88
C ASP A 684 35.09 5.08 -30.99
N LEU A 685 34.03 4.82 -30.22
CA LEU A 685 33.25 3.57 -30.30
C LEU A 685 32.44 3.49 -31.60
N GLU A 686 31.82 4.59 -32.03
CA GLU A 686 31.14 4.69 -33.33
C GLU A 686 32.11 4.43 -34.50
N LEU A 687 33.28 5.09 -34.49
CA LEU A 687 34.31 4.87 -35.52
C LEU A 687 34.82 3.43 -35.53
N ALA A 688 35.08 2.84 -34.37
CA ALA A 688 35.52 1.44 -34.27
C ALA A 688 34.43 0.44 -34.73
N LEU A 689 33.15 0.75 -34.50
CA LEU A 689 32.02 -0.06 -34.97
C LEU A 689 31.84 0.03 -36.49
N ASP A 690 31.98 1.21 -37.08
CA ASP A 690 31.90 1.38 -38.54
C ASP A 690 33.10 0.71 -39.25
N ASP A 691 34.31 0.82 -38.71
CA ASP A 691 35.47 0.05 -39.18
C ASP A 691 35.21 -1.47 -39.14
N LEU A 692 34.65 -1.99 -38.03
CA LEU A 692 34.29 -3.40 -37.91
C LEU A 692 33.18 -3.83 -38.90
N LYS A 693 32.18 -2.97 -39.14
CA LYS A 693 31.11 -3.21 -40.14
C LYS A 693 31.65 -3.24 -41.56
N ASN A 694 32.58 -2.34 -41.89
CA ASN A 694 33.20 -2.23 -43.21
C ASN A 694 34.04 -3.46 -43.59
N LEU A 695 34.47 -4.28 -42.62
CA LEU A 695 35.12 -5.57 -42.89
C LEU A 695 34.15 -6.65 -43.43
N GLY A 696 32.85 -6.54 -43.17
CA GLY A 696 31.82 -7.43 -43.73
C GLY A 696 31.90 -8.91 -43.30
N LEU A 697 32.74 -9.26 -42.33
CA LEU A 697 33.00 -10.66 -41.94
C LEU A 697 31.88 -11.24 -41.06
N PRO A 698 31.40 -12.48 -41.30
CA PRO A 698 30.39 -13.11 -40.44
C PRO A 698 30.85 -13.31 -38.99
N THR A 699 32.16 -13.41 -38.75
CA THR A 699 32.79 -13.75 -37.47
C THR A 699 32.92 -12.59 -36.49
N VAL A 700 32.51 -11.36 -36.86
CA VAL A 700 32.50 -10.18 -35.96
C VAL A 700 31.11 -9.69 -35.59
N LYS A 701 30.06 -10.42 -36.00
CA LYS A 701 28.67 -10.00 -35.73
C LYS A 701 28.37 -9.88 -34.24
N ASP A 702 28.90 -10.78 -33.42
CA ASP A 702 28.69 -10.78 -31.97
C ASP A 702 29.47 -9.62 -31.31
N GLU A 703 30.69 -9.34 -31.75
CA GLU A 703 31.47 -8.18 -31.29
C GLU A 703 30.84 -6.84 -31.70
N ILE A 704 30.32 -6.71 -32.92
CA ILE A 704 29.57 -5.52 -33.38
C ILE A 704 28.29 -5.35 -32.56
N GLN A 705 27.49 -6.41 -32.40
CA GLN A 705 26.25 -6.37 -31.62
C GLN A 705 26.52 -5.99 -30.14
N TYR A 706 27.63 -6.46 -29.57
CA TYR A 706 28.07 -6.07 -28.24
C TYR A 706 28.43 -4.57 -28.18
N GLY A 707 29.27 -4.08 -29.09
CA GLY A 707 29.66 -2.66 -29.12
C GLY A 707 28.49 -1.71 -29.41
N GLU A 708 27.55 -2.09 -30.28
CA GLU A 708 26.30 -1.33 -30.50
C GLU A 708 25.44 -1.28 -29.24
N THR A 709 25.40 -2.36 -28.45
CA THR A 709 24.69 -2.39 -27.17
C THR A 709 25.35 -1.48 -26.13
N GLU A 710 26.69 -1.46 -26.06
CA GLU A 710 27.42 -0.51 -25.18
C GLU A 710 27.21 0.94 -25.61
N LEU A 711 27.20 1.24 -26.91
CA LEU A 711 26.95 2.58 -27.44
C LEU A 711 25.52 3.05 -27.12
N ASP A 712 24.52 2.18 -27.26
CA ASP A 712 23.14 2.49 -26.85
C ASP A 712 23.03 2.75 -25.33
N VAL A 713 23.78 2.03 -24.50
CA VAL A 713 23.86 2.28 -23.05
C VAL A 713 24.50 3.64 -22.76
N MET A 714 25.59 4.02 -23.44
CA MET A 714 26.24 5.33 -23.26
C MET A 714 25.30 6.48 -23.64
N ARG A 715 24.71 6.42 -24.84
CA ARG A 715 23.77 7.45 -25.33
C ARG A 715 22.55 7.59 -24.42
N CYS A 716 21.94 6.48 -24.02
CA CYS A 716 20.81 6.48 -23.09
C CYS A 716 21.19 7.06 -21.71
N ARG A 717 22.40 6.76 -21.20
CA ARG A 717 22.91 7.34 -19.95
C ARG A 717 23.12 8.85 -20.07
N ARG A 718 23.69 9.34 -21.17
CA ARG A 718 23.84 10.79 -21.42
C ARG A 718 22.49 11.48 -21.46
N GLU A 719 21.58 11.02 -22.30
CA GLU A 719 20.25 11.64 -22.45
C GLU A 719 19.44 11.66 -21.15
N LEU A 720 19.48 10.59 -20.34
CA LEU A 720 18.82 10.56 -19.03
C LEU A 720 19.43 11.58 -18.06
N ASN A 721 20.76 11.72 -18.03
CA ASN A 721 21.43 12.68 -17.15
C ASN A 721 21.16 14.13 -17.62
N GLU A 722 21.34 14.44 -18.90
CA GLU A 722 21.07 15.76 -19.48
C GLU A 722 19.61 16.19 -19.26
N ALA A 723 18.64 15.30 -19.53
CA ALA A 723 17.22 15.58 -19.30
C ALA A 723 16.90 15.80 -17.81
N THR A 724 17.59 15.09 -16.90
CA THR A 724 17.44 15.26 -15.44
C THR A 724 18.05 16.57 -14.94
N GLU A 725 19.17 17.00 -15.50
CA GLU A 725 19.84 18.28 -15.18
C GLU A 725 19.06 19.48 -15.72
N LEU A 726 18.61 19.41 -16.99
CA LEU A 726 17.77 20.42 -17.64
C LEU A 726 16.35 20.50 -17.03
N LYS A 727 15.91 19.43 -16.36
CA LYS A 727 14.57 19.29 -15.75
C LYS A 727 13.43 19.49 -16.75
N ASP A 728 13.64 19.02 -17.97
CA ASP A 728 12.67 19.11 -19.06
C ASP A 728 11.78 17.85 -19.06
N MET A 729 10.46 18.03 -18.93
CA MET A 729 9.52 16.91 -18.86
C MET A 729 9.42 16.11 -20.16
N ASP A 730 9.63 16.72 -21.32
CA ASP A 730 9.48 16.07 -22.62
C ASP A 730 10.79 15.40 -23.05
N ALA A 731 11.94 15.99 -22.70
CA ALA A 731 13.23 15.30 -22.76
C ALA A 731 13.25 14.07 -21.84
N LEU A 732 12.78 14.19 -20.58
CA LEU A 732 12.74 13.05 -19.63
C LEU A 732 11.85 11.91 -20.13
N LYS A 733 10.67 12.21 -20.69
CA LYS A 733 9.81 11.19 -21.32
C LYS A 733 10.52 10.51 -22.50
N SER A 734 11.19 11.29 -23.35
CA SER A 734 11.86 10.81 -24.55
C SER A 734 13.03 9.90 -24.21
N ALA A 735 13.91 10.32 -23.29
CA ALA A 735 15.05 9.53 -22.81
C ALA A 735 14.59 8.22 -22.13
N LEU A 736 13.56 8.28 -21.26
CA LEU A 736 13.00 7.07 -20.65
C LEU A 736 12.40 6.12 -21.71
N GLN A 737 11.67 6.64 -22.69
CA GLN A 737 11.12 5.83 -23.79
C GLN A 737 12.23 5.24 -24.69
N LEU A 738 13.34 5.95 -24.90
CA LEU A 738 14.50 5.45 -25.63
C LEU A 738 15.14 4.27 -24.88
N THR A 739 15.38 4.42 -23.56
CA THR A 739 15.99 3.34 -22.75
C THR A 739 15.17 2.05 -22.75
N LYS A 740 13.84 2.19 -22.80
CA LYS A 740 12.88 1.09 -22.95
C LYS A 740 12.95 0.45 -24.35
N THR A 741 12.98 1.28 -25.38
CA THR A 741 13.01 0.84 -26.78
C THR A 741 14.32 0.14 -27.13
N LYS A 742 15.44 0.56 -26.54
CA LYS A 742 16.75 -0.10 -26.64
C LYS A 742 16.95 -1.26 -25.66
N ASN A 743 15.98 -1.55 -24.78
CA ASN A 743 16.03 -2.63 -23.79
C ASN A 743 17.23 -2.54 -22.81
N VAL A 744 17.62 -1.32 -22.43
CA VAL A 744 18.77 -1.05 -21.54
C VAL A 744 18.40 -0.67 -20.10
N GLU A 745 17.10 -0.62 -19.75
CA GLU A 745 16.61 -0.17 -18.42
C GLU A 745 17.34 -0.87 -17.24
N ASN A 746 17.56 -2.19 -17.32
CA ASN A 746 18.22 -2.97 -16.26
C ASN A 746 19.70 -2.61 -16.05
N ARG A 747 20.36 -1.98 -17.03
CA ARG A 747 21.76 -1.54 -16.95
C ARG A 747 21.91 -0.08 -16.50
N LEU A 748 20.81 0.67 -16.51
CA LEU A 748 20.72 2.09 -16.18
C LEU A 748 19.73 2.33 -15.03
N THR A 749 19.63 1.38 -14.10
CA THR A 749 18.57 1.37 -13.07
C THR A 749 18.61 2.63 -12.19
N GLU A 750 19.79 3.12 -11.81
CA GLU A 750 19.93 4.33 -10.98
C GLU A 750 19.53 5.61 -11.74
N GLU A 751 19.94 5.72 -13.00
CA GLU A 751 19.62 6.85 -13.88
C GLU A 751 18.12 6.87 -14.20
N VAL A 752 17.54 5.71 -14.51
CA VAL A 752 16.10 5.53 -14.76
C VAL A 752 15.27 5.85 -13.52
N VAL A 753 15.71 5.45 -12.31
CA VAL A 753 15.05 5.81 -11.05
C VAL A 753 15.13 7.31 -10.80
N ARG A 754 16.31 7.94 -10.97
CA ARG A 754 16.48 9.40 -10.83
C ARG A 754 15.61 10.19 -11.82
N ALA A 755 15.59 9.78 -13.09
CA ALA A 755 14.80 10.41 -14.14
C ALA A 755 13.28 10.25 -13.91
N LYS A 756 12.81 9.05 -13.50
CA LYS A 756 11.40 8.82 -13.12
C LYS A 756 11.00 9.70 -11.93
N ALA A 757 11.82 9.76 -10.88
CA ALA A 757 11.58 10.62 -9.72
C ALA A 757 11.54 12.11 -10.10
N MET A 758 12.42 12.58 -10.99
CA MET A 758 12.41 13.96 -11.50
C MET A 758 11.16 14.25 -12.34
N LEU A 759 10.72 13.30 -13.17
CA LEU A 759 9.52 13.44 -13.99
C LEU A 759 8.25 13.53 -13.14
N ASP A 760 8.11 12.71 -12.11
CA ASP A 760 6.96 12.75 -11.19
C ASP A 760 6.96 14.01 -10.31
N ARG A 761 8.14 14.47 -9.90
CA ARG A 761 8.36 15.77 -9.24
C ARG A 761 7.85 16.95 -10.10
N LEU A 762 8.24 17.00 -11.37
CA LEU A 762 7.80 18.04 -12.32
C LEU A 762 6.30 17.97 -12.61
N ARG A 763 5.73 16.76 -12.75
CA ARG A 763 4.28 16.55 -12.85
C ARG A 763 3.53 17.08 -11.63
N ASN A 764 4.05 16.87 -10.43
CA ASN A 764 3.42 17.35 -9.19
C ASN A 764 3.42 18.88 -9.13
N ILE A 765 4.54 19.53 -9.46
CA ILE A 765 4.63 21.00 -9.56
C ILE A 765 3.60 21.53 -10.57
N ALA A 766 3.52 20.94 -11.76
CA ALA A 766 2.55 21.33 -12.78
C ALA A 766 1.09 21.18 -12.29
N LYS A 767 0.74 20.08 -11.61
CA LYS A 767 -0.58 19.88 -10.99
C LYS A 767 -0.93 20.99 -9.98
N LEU A 768 0.01 21.32 -9.09
CA LEU A 768 -0.17 22.37 -8.07
C LEU A 768 -0.39 23.75 -8.72
N MET A 769 0.37 24.08 -9.77
CA MET A 769 0.19 25.33 -10.53
C MET A 769 -1.16 25.37 -11.26
N HIS A 770 -1.54 24.28 -11.93
CA HIS A 770 -2.82 24.19 -12.65
C HIS A 770 -4.03 24.34 -11.72
N ALA A 771 -3.97 23.86 -10.47
CA ALA A 771 -5.05 24.02 -9.50
C ALA A 771 -5.38 25.52 -9.23
N VAL A 772 -4.35 26.36 -9.04
CA VAL A 772 -4.55 27.81 -8.80
C VAL A 772 -4.89 28.56 -10.09
N LEU A 773 -4.24 28.21 -11.21
CA LEU A 773 -4.53 28.84 -12.51
C LEU A 773 -5.96 28.55 -12.98
N GLY A 774 -6.49 27.37 -12.65
CA GLY A 774 -7.85 26.91 -12.95
C GLY A 774 -8.96 27.50 -12.07
N LEU A 775 -8.63 28.22 -10.98
CA LEU A 775 -9.63 28.94 -10.19
C LEU A 775 -10.44 29.90 -11.05
N ASP A 776 -11.75 30.02 -10.85
CA ASP A 776 -12.51 31.03 -11.59
C ASP A 776 -12.20 32.45 -11.08
N GLN A 777 -12.45 33.46 -11.92
CA GLN A 777 -12.16 34.85 -11.56
C GLN A 777 -13.05 35.36 -10.40
N LYS A 778 -14.16 34.66 -10.11
CA LYS A 778 -15.10 35.01 -9.04
C LYS A 778 -14.59 34.57 -7.68
N THR A 779 -13.89 33.44 -7.61
CA THR A 779 -13.23 32.93 -6.40
C THR A 779 -12.08 33.85 -5.98
N ILE A 780 -11.30 34.37 -6.94
CA ILE A 780 -10.27 35.39 -6.64
C ILE A 780 -10.91 36.71 -6.20
N ALA A 781 -12.05 37.09 -6.80
CA ALA A 781 -12.81 38.27 -6.38
C ALA A 781 -13.48 38.10 -5.00
N GLU A 782 -13.87 36.88 -4.62
CA GLU A 782 -14.40 36.54 -3.29
C GLU A 782 -13.34 36.76 -2.22
N ILE A 783 -12.15 36.15 -2.37
CA ILE A 783 -11.01 36.36 -1.46
C ILE A 783 -10.72 37.85 -1.35
N ARG A 784 -10.56 38.55 -2.48
CA ARG A 784 -10.32 40.01 -2.49
C ARG A 784 -11.45 40.82 -1.82
N GLY A 785 -12.67 40.30 -1.80
CA GLY A 785 -13.87 40.98 -1.30
C GLY A 785 -14.01 41.06 0.21
N TYR A 786 -13.23 40.32 0.99
CA TYR A 786 -13.31 40.37 2.46
C TYR A 786 -12.89 41.76 2.99
N GLN A 787 -13.72 42.37 3.86
CA GLN A 787 -13.33 43.58 4.60
C GLN A 787 -12.51 43.26 5.84
N HIS A 788 -12.80 42.13 6.48
CA HIS A 788 -12.03 41.54 7.56
C HIS A 788 -11.74 40.09 7.16
N PRO A 789 -10.52 39.76 6.70
CA PRO A 789 -10.20 38.41 6.27
C PRO A 789 -10.19 37.48 7.48
N PRO A 790 -10.70 36.25 7.34
CA PRO A 790 -10.44 35.22 8.35
C PRO A 790 -8.93 34.97 8.47
N PRO A 791 -8.38 34.80 9.68
CA PRO A 791 -6.92 34.70 9.89
C PRO A 791 -6.25 33.63 9.01
N ALA A 792 -6.88 32.47 8.87
CA ALA A 792 -6.41 31.36 8.03
C ALA A 792 -6.27 31.77 6.55
N VAL A 793 -7.22 32.54 6.00
CA VAL A 793 -7.13 33.01 4.61
C VAL A 793 -6.08 34.11 4.49
N HIS A 794 -5.99 35.03 5.46
CA HIS A 794 -4.99 36.09 5.45
C HIS A 794 -3.57 35.51 5.41
N HIS A 795 -3.24 34.59 6.32
CA HIS A 795 -1.92 33.96 6.40
C HIS A 795 -1.58 33.14 5.15
N VAL A 796 -2.57 32.41 4.58
CA VAL A 796 -2.39 31.71 3.30
C VAL A 796 -2.09 32.66 2.15
N MET A 797 -2.75 33.83 2.11
CA MET A 797 -2.47 34.82 1.07
C MET A 797 -1.13 35.54 1.29
N MET A 798 -0.73 35.79 2.55
CA MET A 798 0.61 36.29 2.89
C MET A 798 1.69 35.30 2.42
N ALA A 799 1.55 34.01 2.75
CA ALA A 799 2.47 32.96 2.32
C ALA A 799 2.50 32.81 0.78
N SER A 800 1.34 32.91 0.12
CA SER A 800 1.23 32.90 -1.33
C SER A 800 1.96 34.08 -1.98
N LEU A 801 1.83 35.28 -1.42
CA LEU A 801 2.50 36.48 -1.93
C LEU A 801 4.01 36.48 -1.60
N LEU A 802 4.41 35.92 -0.46
CA LEU A 802 5.82 35.73 -0.07
C LEU A 802 6.56 34.82 -1.07
N LEU A 803 5.94 33.72 -1.50
CA LEU A 803 6.45 32.86 -2.58
C LEU A 803 6.50 33.58 -3.95
N LEU A 804 5.71 34.64 -4.14
CA LEU A 804 5.71 35.51 -5.34
C LEU A 804 6.57 36.77 -5.18
N GLY A 805 7.45 36.81 -4.17
CA GLY A 805 8.46 37.85 -3.97
C GLY A 805 8.02 39.08 -3.18
N HIS A 806 6.86 39.06 -2.53
CA HIS A 806 6.46 40.08 -1.55
C HIS A 806 7.06 39.80 -0.17
N TRP A 807 6.99 40.76 0.75
CA TRP A 807 7.42 40.58 2.13
C TRP A 807 6.23 40.43 3.09
N GLU A 808 6.46 39.81 4.25
CA GLU A 808 5.46 39.69 5.33
C GLU A 808 4.96 41.08 5.75
N GLU A 809 5.87 42.01 6.03
CA GLU A 809 5.58 43.40 6.42
C GLU A 809 4.73 44.16 5.37
N GLU A 810 4.83 43.82 4.08
CA GLU A 810 3.97 44.40 3.04
C GLU A 810 2.53 43.86 3.10
N THR A 811 2.34 42.64 3.61
CA THR A 811 1.10 41.86 3.50
C THR A 811 0.38 41.68 4.85
N GLU A 812 0.95 42.17 5.95
CA GLU A 812 0.29 42.37 7.24
C GLU A 812 -0.99 43.23 7.13
N ASP A 813 -0.97 44.33 6.37
CA ASP A 813 -2.22 45.03 6.02
C ASP A 813 -2.94 44.30 4.89
N TRP A 814 -4.13 43.79 5.20
CA TRP A 814 -5.01 43.14 4.23
C TRP A 814 -5.29 44.00 2.99
N LYS A 815 -5.32 45.33 3.10
CA LYS A 815 -5.49 46.22 1.94
C LYS A 815 -4.40 46.01 0.89
N ASN A 816 -3.17 45.73 1.30
CA ASN A 816 -2.07 45.47 0.38
C ASN A 816 -2.23 44.10 -0.31
N VAL A 817 -2.76 43.10 0.41
CA VAL A 817 -3.17 41.81 -0.18
C VAL A 817 -4.30 42.01 -1.19
N GLN A 818 -5.30 42.83 -0.89
CA GLN A 818 -6.39 43.18 -1.82
C GLN A 818 -5.90 43.97 -3.05
N ILE A 819 -4.86 44.80 -2.91
CA ILE A 819 -4.21 45.49 -4.02
C ILE A 819 -3.44 44.48 -4.89
N ALA A 820 -2.68 43.56 -4.30
CA ALA A 820 -1.94 42.52 -5.03
C ALA A 820 -2.88 41.58 -5.81
N LEU A 821 -3.96 41.12 -5.18
CA LEU A 821 -5.04 40.34 -5.82
C LEU A 821 -5.82 41.15 -6.87
N GLY A 822 -5.74 42.47 -6.83
CA GLY A 822 -6.42 43.38 -7.75
C GLY A 822 -5.67 43.71 -9.04
N LYS A 823 -4.39 43.34 -9.15
CA LYS A 823 -3.57 43.64 -10.33
C LYS A 823 -3.99 42.80 -11.55
N LEU A 824 -3.89 43.39 -12.74
CA LEU A 824 -4.28 42.79 -14.02
C LEU A 824 -3.08 42.66 -14.96
N GLY A 825 -3.21 41.85 -16.01
CA GLY A 825 -2.15 41.64 -16.99
C GLY A 825 -0.92 40.94 -16.39
N LYS A 826 0.28 41.45 -16.70
CA LYS A 826 1.56 40.88 -16.24
C LYS A 826 1.68 40.79 -14.72
N ASP A 827 1.15 41.77 -14.01
CA ASP A 827 1.20 41.83 -12.54
C ASP A 827 0.10 41.00 -11.83
N SER A 828 -0.81 40.38 -12.57
CA SER A 828 -1.89 39.58 -11.96
C SER A 828 -1.34 38.34 -11.24
N ILE A 829 -1.95 37.96 -10.11
CA ILE A 829 -1.48 36.82 -9.31
C ILE A 829 -1.39 35.52 -10.12
N LYS A 830 -2.36 35.27 -11.02
CA LYS A 830 -2.32 34.13 -11.93
C LYS A 830 -1.12 34.19 -12.88
N ARG A 831 -0.82 35.37 -13.46
CA ARG A 831 0.30 35.49 -14.38
C ARG A 831 1.64 35.36 -13.67
N LYS A 832 1.78 35.96 -12.49
CA LYS A 832 2.93 35.76 -11.59
C LYS A 832 3.15 34.28 -11.23
N ILE A 833 2.08 33.53 -10.93
CA ILE A 833 2.17 32.08 -10.68
C ILE A 833 2.56 31.33 -11.96
N GLN A 834 1.97 31.65 -13.12
CA GLN A 834 2.29 31.02 -14.40
C GLN A 834 3.76 31.21 -14.81
N GLU A 835 4.34 32.38 -14.52
CA GLU A 835 5.74 32.72 -14.84
C GLU A 835 6.72 32.36 -13.69
N LEU A 836 6.24 31.77 -12.59
CA LEU A 836 7.04 31.45 -11.41
C LEU A 836 8.00 30.28 -11.67
N LYS A 837 9.30 30.57 -11.69
CA LYS A 837 10.35 29.56 -11.68
C LYS A 837 10.54 29.02 -10.27
N VAL A 838 9.93 27.86 -9.98
CA VAL A 838 10.02 27.17 -8.67
C VAL A 838 11.47 26.94 -8.20
N ASN A 839 12.39 26.67 -9.14
CA ASN A 839 13.81 26.51 -8.83
C ASN A 839 14.46 27.78 -8.26
N ASP A 840 13.96 28.97 -8.60
CA ASP A 840 14.57 30.25 -8.24
C ASP A 840 14.10 30.75 -6.86
N ILE A 841 13.12 30.07 -6.24
CA ILE A 841 12.60 30.41 -4.92
C ILE A 841 13.63 29.99 -3.85
N PRO A 842 14.15 30.93 -3.03
CA PRO A 842 15.09 30.63 -1.96
C PRO A 842 14.47 29.78 -0.85
N LEU A 843 15.27 28.91 -0.23
CA LEU A 843 14.82 28.03 0.85
C LEU A 843 14.32 28.80 2.07
N ASP A 844 14.96 29.92 2.43
CA ASP A 844 14.54 30.74 3.56
C ASP A 844 13.14 31.37 3.36
N VAL A 845 12.79 31.73 2.12
CA VAL A 845 11.45 32.19 1.73
C VAL A 845 10.43 31.06 1.82
N ALA A 846 10.77 29.87 1.32
CA ALA A 846 9.88 28.70 1.38
C ALA A 846 9.58 28.29 2.84
N LEU A 847 10.61 28.26 3.69
CA LEU A 847 10.47 28.04 5.13
C LEU A 847 9.60 29.13 5.80
N GLY A 848 9.77 30.39 5.40
CA GLY A 848 8.92 31.48 5.88
C GLY A 848 7.45 31.34 5.46
N ALA A 849 7.19 30.92 4.23
CA ALA A 849 5.84 30.69 3.72
C ALA A 849 5.17 29.48 4.39
N ARG A 850 5.92 28.41 4.69
CA ARG A 850 5.44 27.28 5.51
C ARG A 850 5.08 27.76 6.91
N ASP A 851 5.97 28.49 7.58
CA ASP A 851 5.76 28.92 8.97
C ASP A 851 4.52 29.81 9.11
N LEU A 852 4.20 30.65 8.11
CA LEU A 852 2.96 31.42 8.05
C LEU A 852 1.69 30.56 8.02
N ILE A 853 1.72 29.38 7.39
CA ILE A 853 0.55 28.48 7.29
C ILE A 853 0.57 27.32 8.31
N ARG A 854 1.64 27.19 9.11
CA ARG A 854 1.89 26.04 9.99
C ARG A 854 0.76 25.77 10.98
N ASP A 855 0.19 26.85 11.52
CA ASP A 855 -0.82 26.78 12.59
C ASP A 855 -2.25 26.57 12.02
N PHE A 856 -2.38 26.30 10.71
CA PHE A 856 -3.64 26.04 10.00
C PHE A 856 -3.62 24.70 9.26
N THR A 857 -4.71 23.94 9.33
CA THR A 857 -4.95 22.74 8.53
C THR A 857 -5.70 23.05 7.24
N LEU A 858 -5.59 22.17 6.23
CA LEU A 858 -6.33 22.32 4.97
C LEU A 858 -7.84 22.48 5.20
N ASP A 859 -8.40 21.71 6.12
CA ASP A 859 -9.85 21.74 6.39
C ASP A 859 -10.27 23.03 7.11
N GLN A 860 -9.46 23.55 8.05
CA GLN A 860 -9.71 24.87 8.64
C GLN A 860 -9.74 25.99 7.59
N VAL A 861 -8.86 25.95 6.59
CA VAL A 861 -8.90 26.92 5.48
C VAL A 861 -10.11 26.67 4.58
N ARG A 862 -10.41 25.41 4.24
CA ARG A 862 -11.51 25.00 3.35
C ARG A 862 -12.89 25.31 3.92
N MET A 863 -13.08 25.16 5.23
CA MET A 863 -14.30 25.52 5.97
C MET A 863 -14.62 27.03 5.94
N VAL A 864 -13.69 27.84 5.41
CA VAL A 864 -13.73 29.31 5.47
C VAL A 864 -13.61 29.94 4.07
N SER A 865 -12.76 29.39 3.18
CA SER A 865 -12.69 29.77 1.77
C SER A 865 -12.19 28.61 0.91
N ALA A 866 -12.99 28.17 -0.06
CA ALA A 866 -12.56 27.17 -1.05
C ALA A 866 -11.41 27.69 -1.94
N GLY A 867 -11.44 28.98 -2.25
CA GLY A 867 -10.32 29.68 -2.91
C GLY A 867 -9.07 29.67 -2.06
N GLY A 868 -9.19 30.08 -0.79
CA GLY A 868 -8.09 30.02 0.19
C GLY A 868 -7.50 28.61 0.32
N ALA A 869 -8.33 27.56 0.37
CA ALA A 869 -7.84 26.17 0.43
C ALA A 869 -7.03 25.76 -0.81
N THR A 870 -7.36 26.30 -1.98
CA THR A 870 -6.60 26.03 -3.21
C THR A 870 -5.23 26.70 -3.16
N PHE A 871 -5.16 27.94 -2.66
CA PHE A 871 -3.89 28.60 -2.36
C PHE A 871 -3.09 27.87 -1.26
N TYR A 872 -3.73 27.36 -0.20
CA TYR A 872 -3.07 26.59 0.86
C TYR A 872 -2.42 25.32 0.31
N ILE A 873 -3.13 24.55 -0.52
CA ILE A 873 -2.58 23.34 -1.17
C ILE A 873 -1.37 23.69 -2.02
N TRP A 874 -1.44 24.80 -2.77
CA TRP A 874 -0.33 25.29 -3.59
C TRP A 874 0.87 25.73 -2.76
N VAL A 875 0.69 26.58 -1.73
CA VAL A 875 1.76 27.02 -0.82
C VAL A 875 2.41 25.81 -0.14
N ARG A 876 1.60 24.91 0.44
CA ARG A 876 2.09 23.72 1.15
C ARG A 876 2.85 22.78 0.20
N GLY A 877 2.25 22.44 -0.94
CA GLY A 877 2.89 21.57 -1.93
C GLY A 877 4.19 22.16 -2.49
N LEU A 878 4.25 23.47 -2.72
CA LEU A 878 5.44 24.15 -3.22
C LEU A 878 6.55 24.25 -2.17
N THR A 879 6.20 24.46 -0.90
CA THR A 879 7.17 24.53 0.21
C THR A 879 7.74 23.16 0.55
N GLU A 880 6.92 22.12 0.69
CA GLU A 880 7.37 20.72 0.84
C GLU A 880 8.33 20.30 -0.29
N GLU A 881 8.05 20.75 -1.52
CA GLU A 881 8.84 20.47 -2.72
C GLU A 881 10.21 21.18 -2.72
N ILE A 882 10.27 22.43 -2.27
CA ILE A 882 11.52 23.18 -2.09
C ILE A 882 12.33 22.65 -0.90
N GLU A 883 11.68 22.20 0.19
CA GLU A 883 12.36 21.55 1.31
C GLU A 883 13.00 20.22 0.89
N LYS A 884 12.27 19.36 0.16
CA LYS A 884 12.81 18.11 -0.40
C LYS A 884 14.00 18.35 -1.33
N ARG A 885 14.06 19.48 -2.04
CA ARG A 885 15.23 19.88 -2.84
C ARG A 885 16.48 20.20 -2.00
N ASN A 886 16.29 20.70 -0.78
CA ASN A 886 17.35 21.25 0.06
C ASN A 886 17.48 20.51 1.40
N ALA A 887 17.12 19.22 1.44
CA ALA A 887 17.01 18.45 2.67
C ALA A 887 18.29 18.45 3.53
N GLU A 888 19.47 18.55 2.90
CA GLU A 888 20.77 18.62 3.57
C GLU A 888 20.98 19.91 4.38
N ILE A 889 20.39 21.04 3.95
CA ILE A 889 20.59 22.37 4.54
C ILE A 889 19.32 22.96 5.18
N VAL A 890 18.17 22.29 5.07
CA VAL A 890 16.88 22.78 5.59
C VAL A 890 16.91 23.03 7.11
N HIS A 891 17.77 22.34 7.84
CA HIS A 891 17.95 22.49 9.29
C HIS A 891 18.88 23.63 9.70
N THR A 892 19.71 24.15 8.78
CA THR A 892 20.66 25.24 9.07
C THR A 892 20.15 26.61 8.60
N VAL A 893 19.24 26.63 7.62
CA VAL A 893 18.65 27.86 7.08
C VAL A 893 17.50 28.35 7.96
N ARG A 894 17.53 29.63 8.35
CA ARG A 894 16.46 30.27 9.13
C ARG A 894 15.31 30.77 8.24
N PRO A 895 14.04 30.63 8.65
CA PRO A 895 12.89 31.18 7.92
C PRO A 895 12.97 32.71 7.74
N ARG A 896 12.86 33.17 6.49
CA ARG A 896 12.83 34.59 6.11
C ARG A 896 11.42 35.02 5.71
N THR A 897 10.77 35.74 6.62
CA THR A 897 9.45 36.33 6.41
C THR A 897 9.53 37.87 6.28
N SER A 898 10.32 38.52 7.14
CA SER A 898 10.55 39.98 7.19
C SER A 898 11.84 40.43 6.50
N GLN A 899 11.83 41.64 5.92
CA GLN A 899 12.98 42.27 5.27
C GLN A 899 14.08 42.64 6.28
N ARG A 900 13.70 43.10 7.48
CA ARG A 900 14.63 43.51 8.56
C ARG A 900 15.51 42.37 9.07
N ARG A 901 15.08 41.11 8.92
CA ARG A 901 15.92 39.94 9.25
C ARG A 901 17.16 39.85 8.35
N LYS A 902 17.09 40.35 7.12
CA LYS A 902 18.21 40.35 6.17
C LYS A 902 19.33 41.30 6.63
N GLU A 903 18.98 42.52 7.02
CA GLU A 903 19.93 43.55 7.47
C GLU A 903 20.68 43.16 8.75
N LYS A 904 19.99 42.49 9.70
CA LYS A 904 20.63 41.99 10.94
C LYS A 904 21.64 40.86 10.71
N THR A 905 21.69 40.27 9.52
CA THR A 905 22.62 39.16 9.20
C THR A 905 23.82 39.63 8.36
N SER A 906 23.80 40.87 7.86
CA SER A 906 24.89 41.49 7.08
C SER A 906 25.74 42.49 7.90
N LEU A 907 25.64 42.45 9.23
CA LEU A 907 26.31 43.36 10.18
C LEU A 907 26.96 42.60 11.35
N GLY A 908 27.29 41.31 11.16
CA GLY A 908 28.01 40.45 12.09
C GLY A 908 29.25 39.87 11.45
#